data_AF-A0AA88X1H9-F1
#
_entry.id   AF-A0AA88X1H9-F1
#
_cell.length_a   1.000
_cell.length_b   1.000
_cell.length_c   1.000
_cell.angle_alpha   90.00
_cell.angle_beta   90.00
_cell.angle_gamma   90.00
#
_symmetry.space_group_name_H-M   'P 1'
#
loop_
_entity.id
_entity.type
_entity.pdbx_description
1 polymer ?
#
loop_
_entity_poly.entity_id
_entity_poly.type
_entity_poly.pdbx_seq_one_letter_code
_entity_poly.pdbx_strand_id
1 'polypeptide(L)'
;MEDYGERESELAALSQLRNIFGLGKREAETITLDVTSKVYRKRLAQSVSSGNLEAAESKAAFLQNLCEELRFDTQKAIEIHEDIYRQKLQQAVSNGELSEEDVKASERLQIMLCIPKQTVEAAHADICEAIAAGVDGYDTEVKQSVRKAAYGLRLTREVAISIASKAVRKIFISYIQRSRAAGSRTESARELKKMIAFNNLVVTELVADIKGESSDTTSEEPVKEKEIEVEVEEDDEWESLQSLRKARPSTAKSGKPSQTEITLKDDLPERDRTDLYKTYLLYCLTGEVTGIPFGAQITTKKDDSEYVLLNQLGGILGLTDKEIVEVHRSLAEQAFRQQAEVILADGQWTKARIEQLNEVQKQVGLPSQYAQKIIKSITTTKMSAALETAVGRGRLSIKEIRELKEAGVELDVMISVSLRESLFKKTVDEIFSSGTGEFDEDEVYQKIPQDLNISTEKARGVVHELAQSRLSNSLIQAVSLLRQRNNSGVVSSLNDLLACDKAVPSTALSWEVPEELADLFLIYLKSDPAPEKLARLQYLLDISESTAEALRTRDGPLPNGAEEEEFLPRSIAWARHYFVCISTIASLTSTKRTMKGNNNKELLNLQRKNRTRLGGPTWTVQLGKRDSTTASLSAANSDLPSFTQDLPDLTSVFTSKGFTVEEMVALSGCLRKKHFSHMQEHTIGQARCITFRDRIYNETSISSTFATSLKSNCPSSDGDDNLSPLDASTPVVFDNAYYKNLLNSKGLLHSDQQLFSGGSTNSQVTTYSTSAAAFYTDFASAMVKMGNLSPLTGTSGQIRTNCRNIN
;
A
#
# COMPACT_ATOMS: atom_id res chain seq x y z
N MET A 1 -9.68 -43.49 81.63
CA MET A 1 -10.99 -42.82 81.41
C MET A 1 -10.97 -41.38 81.92
N GLU A 2 -10.08 -41.01 82.85
CA GLU A 2 -9.87 -39.61 83.30
C GLU A 2 -9.23 -38.70 82.23
N ASP A 3 -8.35 -39.23 81.38
CA ASP A 3 -7.66 -38.46 80.34
C ASP A 3 -8.60 -37.96 79.20
N TYR A 4 -9.78 -38.55 79.02
CA TYR A 4 -10.76 -38.04 78.04
C TYR A 4 -11.52 -36.79 78.54
N GLY A 5 -11.64 -36.60 79.86
CA GLY A 5 -12.39 -35.48 80.46
C GLY A 5 -11.60 -34.16 80.49
N GLU A 6 -10.28 -34.22 80.70
CA GLU A 6 -9.41 -33.03 80.58
C GLU A 6 -9.36 -32.51 79.13
N ARG A 7 -9.44 -33.41 78.14
CA ARG A 7 -9.31 -33.08 76.71
C ARG A 7 -10.52 -32.37 76.10
N GLU A 8 -11.75 -32.65 76.53
CA GLU A 8 -12.92 -31.87 76.10
C GLU A 8 -12.91 -30.45 76.69
N SER A 9 -12.40 -30.31 77.92
CA SER A 9 -12.21 -29.02 78.58
C SER A 9 -11.17 -28.16 77.83
N GLU A 10 -10.06 -28.75 77.37
CA GLU A 10 -9.05 -28.04 76.59
C GLU A 10 -9.53 -27.60 75.20
N LEU A 11 -10.29 -28.44 74.49
CA LEU A 11 -10.90 -28.09 73.19
C LEU A 11 -11.96 -26.97 73.34
N ALA A 12 -12.73 -27.00 74.43
CA ALA A 12 -13.65 -25.92 74.79
C ALA A 12 -12.89 -24.62 75.10
N ALA A 13 -11.78 -24.70 75.85
CA ALA A 13 -10.93 -23.55 76.16
C ALA A 13 -10.27 -22.95 74.91
N LEU A 14 -9.81 -23.78 73.97
CA LEU A 14 -9.28 -23.33 72.68
C LEU A 14 -10.34 -22.64 71.80
N SER A 15 -11.57 -23.15 71.79
CA SER A 15 -12.69 -22.49 71.11
C SER A 15 -13.07 -21.16 71.77
N GLN A 16 -12.98 -21.06 73.09
CA GLN A 16 -13.20 -19.80 73.82
C GLN A 16 -12.09 -18.79 73.53
N LEU A 17 -10.82 -19.22 73.56
CA LEU A 17 -9.67 -18.39 73.22
C LEU A 17 -9.75 -17.87 71.78
N ARG A 18 -10.14 -18.72 70.80
CA ARG A 18 -10.40 -18.28 69.43
C ARG A 18 -11.42 -17.14 69.37
N ASN A 19 -12.52 -17.27 70.12
CA ASN A 19 -13.57 -16.25 70.15
C ASN A 19 -13.11 -14.96 70.86
N ILE A 20 -12.28 -15.06 71.90
CA ILE A 20 -11.71 -13.91 72.64
C ILE A 20 -10.71 -13.13 71.78
N PHE A 21 -9.84 -13.83 71.04
CA PHE A 21 -8.85 -13.21 70.16
C PHE A 21 -9.40 -12.80 68.78
N GLY A 22 -10.69 -13.05 68.51
CA GLY A 22 -11.34 -12.68 67.24
C GLY A 22 -10.80 -13.42 66.02
N LEU A 23 -10.14 -14.58 66.21
CA LEU A 23 -9.49 -15.33 65.15
C LEU A 23 -10.52 -16.07 64.29
N GLY A 24 -10.38 -15.98 62.96
CA GLY A 24 -11.18 -16.77 62.03
C GLY A 24 -10.91 -18.27 62.18
N LYS A 25 -11.88 -19.13 61.80
CA LYS A 25 -11.73 -20.60 61.89
C LYS A 25 -10.46 -21.10 61.17
N ARG A 26 -10.17 -20.57 59.98
CA ARG A 26 -8.97 -20.90 59.19
C ARG A 26 -7.66 -20.42 59.84
N GLU A 27 -7.67 -19.25 60.47
CA GLU A 27 -6.49 -18.69 61.14
C GLU A 27 -6.15 -19.50 62.39
N ALA A 28 -7.18 -19.87 63.17
CA ALA A 28 -7.02 -20.72 64.34
C ALA A 28 -6.56 -22.14 63.96
N GLU A 29 -7.10 -22.72 62.88
CA GLU A 29 -6.64 -24.00 62.33
C GLU A 29 -5.17 -23.92 61.87
N THR A 30 -4.75 -22.81 61.25
CA THR A 30 -3.36 -22.60 60.82
C THR A 30 -2.40 -22.49 62.02
N ILE A 31 -2.78 -21.75 63.06
CA ILE A 31 -1.97 -21.63 64.29
C ILE A 31 -1.87 -22.98 65.01
N THR A 32 -2.99 -23.71 65.10
CA THR A 32 -3.01 -25.05 65.70
C THR A 32 -2.12 -26.01 64.92
N LEU A 33 -2.13 -25.93 63.59
CA LEU A 33 -1.26 -26.72 62.72
C LEU A 33 0.22 -26.40 62.94
N ASP A 34 0.59 -25.11 63.03
CA ASP A 34 1.97 -24.69 63.25
C ASP A 34 2.51 -25.16 64.61
N VAL A 35 1.69 -25.04 65.66
CA VAL A 35 2.05 -25.51 67.01
C VAL A 35 2.18 -27.03 67.04
N THR A 36 1.23 -27.77 66.49
CA THR A 36 1.28 -29.24 66.45
C THR A 36 2.43 -29.75 65.60
N SER A 37 2.76 -29.09 64.48
CA SER A 37 3.93 -29.39 63.65
C SER A 37 5.25 -29.17 64.42
N LYS A 38 5.35 -28.10 65.23
CA LYS A 38 6.51 -27.84 66.08
C LYS A 38 6.67 -28.88 67.19
N VAL A 39 5.56 -29.29 67.81
CA VAL A 39 5.55 -30.36 68.82
C VAL A 39 5.99 -31.69 68.18
N TYR A 40 5.46 -32.03 67.01
CA TYR A 40 5.84 -33.21 66.25
C TYR A 40 7.34 -33.21 65.91
N ARG A 41 7.87 -32.13 65.34
CA ARG A 41 9.31 -31.98 65.03
C ARG A 41 10.18 -32.14 66.28
N LYS A 42 9.77 -31.59 67.43
CA LYS A 42 10.51 -31.71 68.70
C LYS A 42 10.52 -33.16 69.22
N ARG A 43 9.39 -33.86 69.14
CA ARG A 43 9.26 -35.25 69.59
C ARG A 43 10.01 -36.23 68.67
N LEU A 44 9.97 -35.98 67.36
CA LEU A 44 10.77 -36.71 66.37
C LEU A 44 12.27 -36.53 66.65
N ALA A 45 12.72 -35.29 66.87
CA ALA A 45 14.12 -35.01 67.22
C ALA A 45 14.58 -35.71 68.50
N GLN A 46 13.73 -35.74 69.54
CA GLN A 46 13.99 -36.49 70.78
C GLN A 46 14.10 -38.00 70.54
N SER A 47 13.26 -38.55 69.66
CA SER A 47 13.25 -39.97 69.33
C SER A 47 14.48 -40.39 68.52
N VAL A 48 15.00 -39.49 67.68
CA VAL A 48 16.27 -39.66 66.97
C VAL A 48 17.46 -39.54 67.92
N SER A 49 17.48 -38.51 68.79
CA SER A 49 18.61 -38.30 69.73
C SER A 49 18.71 -39.36 70.83
N SER A 50 17.59 -39.98 71.20
CA SER A 50 17.54 -41.07 72.19
C SER A 50 17.81 -42.45 71.60
N GLY A 51 17.93 -42.58 70.26
CA GLY A 51 18.15 -43.86 69.58
C GLY A 51 16.94 -44.79 69.52
N ASN A 52 15.81 -44.40 70.12
CA ASN A 52 14.59 -45.22 70.18
C ASN A 52 13.99 -45.49 68.79
N LEU A 53 14.10 -44.54 67.85
CA LEU A 53 13.62 -44.71 66.47
C LEU A 53 14.46 -45.73 65.69
N GLU A 54 15.78 -45.78 65.92
CA GLU A 54 16.69 -46.68 65.20
C GLU A 54 16.55 -48.13 65.68
N ALA A 55 16.31 -48.31 66.98
CA ALA A 55 16.12 -49.61 67.63
C ALA A 55 14.75 -50.26 67.35
N ALA A 56 13.80 -49.56 66.74
CA ALA A 56 12.47 -50.08 66.46
C ALA A 56 12.47 -51.16 65.36
N GLU A 57 11.66 -52.21 65.53
CA GLU A 57 11.52 -53.32 64.57
C GLU A 57 11.00 -52.86 63.20
N SER A 58 10.07 -51.88 63.19
CA SER A 58 9.59 -51.21 61.97
C SER A 58 9.57 -49.70 62.16
N LYS A 59 10.34 -48.99 61.31
CA LYS A 59 10.49 -47.53 61.36
C LYS A 59 9.18 -46.83 60.97
N ALA A 60 8.49 -47.37 59.98
CA ALA A 60 7.17 -46.89 59.55
C ALA A 60 6.12 -47.04 60.66
N ALA A 61 6.08 -48.19 61.35
CA ALA A 61 5.13 -48.42 62.44
C ALA A 61 5.38 -47.49 63.64
N PHE A 62 6.66 -47.23 63.97
CA PHE A 62 7.02 -46.29 65.02
C PHE A 62 6.58 -44.85 64.68
N LEU A 63 6.83 -44.40 63.44
CA LEU A 63 6.42 -43.07 62.98
C LEU A 63 4.90 -42.92 62.91
N GLN A 64 4.18 -43.98 62.54
CA GLN A 64 2.71 -44.01 62.55
C GLN A 64 2.17 -43.92 63.99
N ASN A 65 2.70 -44.71 64.92
CA ASN A 65 2.32 -44.64 66.33
C ASN A 65 2.60 -43.26 66.94
N LEU A 66 3.69 -42.62 66.55
CA LEU A 66 4.03 -41.25 66.95
C LEU A 66 3.01 -40.21 66.43
N CYS A 67 2.51 -40.39 65.20
CA CYS A 67 1.45 -39.55 64.65
C CYS A 67 0.12 -39.78 65.38
N GLU A 68 -0.20 -41.03 65.73
CA GLU A 68 -1.41 -41.39 66.46
C GLU A 68 -1.40 -40.87 67.91
N GLU A 69 -0.26 -40.97 68.61
CA GLU A 69 -0.07 -40.44 69.98
C GLU A 69 -0.28 -38.91 70.03
N LEU A 70 0.24 -38.21 69.02
CA LEU A 70 0.15 -36.75 68.92
C LEU A 70 -1.12 -36.26 68.19
N ARG A 71 -1.97 -37.18 67.70
CA ARG A 71 -3.09 -36.90 66.78
C ARG A 71 -2.70 -35.97 65.62
N PHE A 72 -1.51 -36.19 65.06
CA PHE A 72 -0.98 -35.41 63.94
C PHE A 72 -1.36 -36.07 62.61
N ASP A 73 -1.61 -35.25 61.60
CA ASP A 73 -1.97 -35.72 60.25
C ASP A 73 -0.78 -36.46 59.62
N THR A 74 -1.03 -37.71 59.23
CA THR A 74 -0.02 -38.58 58.60
C THR A 74 0.53 -38.00 57.30
N GLN A 75 -0.30 -37.31 56.51
CA GLN A 75 0.15 -36.73 55.24
C GLN A 75 1.12 -35.57 55.48
N LYS A 76 0.84 -34.74 56.49
CA LYS A 76 1.73 -33.63 56.88
C LYS A 76 2.99 -34.12 57.57
N ALA A 77 2.95 -35.28 58.22
CA ALA A 77 4.13 -35.91 58.79
C ALA A 77 5.12 -36.28 57.68
N ILE A 78 4.63 -36.85 56.58
CA ILE A 78 5.43 -37.18 55.40
C ILE A 78 6.05 -35.91 54.82
N GLU A 79 5.28 -34.84 54.62
CA GLU A 79 5.82 -33.55 54.14
C GLU A 79 6.94 -33.02 55.05
N ILE A 80 6.79 -33.14 56.38
CA ILE A 80 7.84 -32.76 57.34
C ILE A 80 9.09 -33.65 57.20
N HIS A 81 8.93 -34.95 56.94
CA HIS A 81 10.05 -35.87 56.73
C HIS A 81 10.82 -35.53 55.44
N GLU A 82 10.09 -35.22 54.37
CA GLU A 82 10.67 -34.78 53.11
C GLU A 82 11.41 -33.44 53.26
N ASP A 83 10.84 -32.48 53.99
CA ASP A 83 11.48 -31.20 54.30
C ASP A 83 12.78 -31.37 55.10
N ILE A 84 12.78 -32.25 56.12
CA ILE A 84 13.96 -32.51 56.95
C ILE A 84 15.07 -33.13 56.10
N TYR A 85 14.73 -34.07 55.22
CA TYR A 85 15.69 -34.67 54.28
C TYR A 85 16.26 -33.62 53.32
N ARG A 86 15.41 -32.79 52.71
CA ARG A 86 15.82 -31.70 51.81
C ARG A 86 16.74 -30.69 52.51
N GLN A 87 16.40 -30.27 53.72
CA GLN A 87 17.23 -29.33 54.50
C GLN A 87 18.59 -29.93 54.86
N LYS A 88 18.66 -31.22 55.19
CA LYS A 88 19.92 -31.92 55.49
C LYS A 88 20.79 -32.08 54.25
N LEU A 89 20.17 -32.41 53.12
CA LEU A 89 20.83 -32.50 51.83
C LEU A 89 21.40 -31.12 51.41
N GLN A 90 20.64 -30.04 51.59
CA GLN A 90 21.10 -28.66 51.35
C GLN A 90 22.26 -28.26 52.27
N GLN A 91 22.18 -28.63 53.56
CA GLN A 91 23.25 -28.37 54.52
C GLN A 91 24.54 -29.12 54.14
N ALA A 92 24.45 -30.37 53.70
CA ALA A 92 25.59 -31.16 53.24
C ALA A 92 26.24 -30.55 51.98
N VAL A 93 25.42 -30.03 51.06
CA VAL A 93 25.88 -29.43 49.80
C VAL A 93 26.46 -28.02 49.96
N SER A 94 26.11 -27.29 51.02
CA SER A 94 26.61 -25.93 51.25
C SER A 94 28.14 -25.81 51.41
N ASN A 95 28.83 -26.93 51.66
CA ASN A 95 30.29 -27.01 51.74
C ASN A 95 30.98 -27.33 50.39
N GLY A 96 30.22 -27.50 49.29
CA GLY A 96 30.74 -27.72 47.94
C GLY A 96 31.21 -29.14 47.62
N GLU A 97 31.35 -30.02 48.61
CA GLU A 97 31.68 -31.43 48.44
C GLU A 97 30.78 -32.31 49.33
N LEU A 98 30.27 -33.42 48.79
CA LEU A 98 29.63 -34.47 49.57
C LEU A 98 30.69 -35.52 49.91
N SER A 99 31.04 -35.66 51.19
CA SER A 99 31.95 -36.72 51.63
C SER A 99 31.24 -38.08 51.61
N GLU A 100 31.98 -39.19 51.56
CA GLU A 100 31.38 -40.53 51.71
C GLU A 100 30.61 -40.71 53.02
N GLU A 101 30.96 -39.92 54.05
CA GLU A 101 30.28 -39.90 55.34
C GLU A 101 28.91 -39.22 55.24
N ASP A 102 28.82 -38.13 54.46
CA ASP A 102 27.56 -37.42 54.21
C ASP A 102 26.58 -38.25 53.37
N VAL A 103 27.10 -39.03 52.42
CA VAL A 103 26.29 -39.97 51.61
C VAL A 103 25.70 -41.06 52.51
N LYS A 104 26.51 -41.68 53.38
CA LYS A 104 26.03 -42.68 54.36
C LYS A 104 25.05 -42.08 55.37
N ALA A 105 25.29 -40.84 55.80
CA ALA A 105 24.37 -40.14 56.69
C ALA A 105 23.01 -39.85 56.03
N SER A 106 23.02 -39.52 54.73
CA SER A 106 21.81 -39.28 53.93
C SER A 106 21.02 -40.56 53.69
N GLU A 107 21.70 -41.67 53.34
CA GLU A 107 21.07 -43.00 53.21
C GLU A 107 20.46 -43.47 54.55
N ARG A 108 21.18 -43.25 55.66
CA ARG A 108 20.66 -43.54 57.01
C ARG A 108 19.40 -42.74 57.30
N LEU A 109 19.38 -41.46 56.94
CA LEU A 109 18.24 -40.56 57.17
C LEU A 109 17.03 -40.90 56.29
N GLN A 110 17.26 -41.30 55.04
CA GLN A 110 16.22 -41.81 54.15
C GLN A 110 15.50 -43.03 54.75
N ILE A 111 16.28 -43.99 55.26
CA ILE A 111 15.74 -45.24 55.85
C ILE A 111 15.02 -44.95 57.17
N MET A 112 15.56 -44.05 58.01
CA MET A 112 14.95 -43.69 59.30
C MET A 112 13.58 -43.01 59.15
N LEU A 113 13.43 -42.17 58.12
CA LEU A 113 12.21 -41.40 57.86
C LEU A 113 11.28 -42.05 56.83
N CYS A 114 11.61 -43.25 56.35
CA CYS A 114 10.80 -44.01 55.38
C CYS A 114 10.47 -43.25 54.09
N ILE A 115 11.43 -42.49 53.55
CA ILE A 115 11.20 -41.62 52.38
C ILE A 115 11.23 -42.44 51.08
N PRO A 116 10.21 -42.30 50.20
CA PRO A 116 10.18 -42.99 48.91
C PRO A 116 11.40 -42.65 48.03
N LYS A 117 11.87 -43.65 47.25
CA LYS A 117 13.02 -43.47 46.35
C LYS A 117 12.80 -42.36 45.32
N GLN A 118 11.58 -42.21 44.81
CA GLN A 118 11.19 -41.15 43.87
C GLN A 118 11.33 -39.75 44.47
N THR A 119 10.98 -39.56 45.75
CA THR A 119 11.14 -38.28 46.45
C THR A 119 12.62 -37.93 46.64
N VAL A 120 13.45 -38.93 46.94
CA VAL A 120 14.90 -38.74 47.07
C VAL A 120 15.54 -38.35 45.73
N GLU A 121 15.16 -39.00 44.65
CA GLU A 121 15.60 -38.65 43.29
C GLU A 121 15.17 -37.23 42.89
N ALA A 122 13.93 -36.83 43.23
CA ALA A 122 13.44 -35.47 43.02
C ALA A 122 14.21 -34.43 43.86
N ALA A 123 14.49 -34.72 45.14
CA ALA A 123 15.26 -33.85 46.00
C ALA A 123 16.73 -33.68 45.54
N HIS A 124 17.36 -34.76 45.06
CA HIS A 124 18.69 -34.69 44.45
C HIS A 124 18.68 -33.87 43.15
N ALA A 125 17.64 -34.00 42.32
CA ALA A 125 17.49 -33.20 41.10
C ALA A 125 17.36 -31.69 41.39
N ASP A 126 16.55 -31.32 42.38
CA ASP A 126 16.34 -29.92 42.77
C ASP A 126 17.63 -29.25 43.29
N ILE A 127 18.49 -30.00 43.97
CA ILE A 127 19.78 -29.47 44.46
C ILE A 127 20.82 -29.37 43.35
N CYS A 128 20.90 -30.36 42.44
CA CYS A 128 21.74 -30.22 41.25
C CYS A 128 21.36 -29.00 40.41
N GLU A 129 20.06 -28.68 40.32
CA GLU A 129 19.56 -27.47 39.66
C GLU A 129 19.98 -26.18 40.39
N ALA A 130 19.99 -26.19 41.73
CA ALA A 130 20.45 -25.05 42.55
C ALA A 130 21.97 -24.80 42.41
N ILE A 131 22.78 -25.84 42.33
CA ILE A 131 24.24 -25.73 42.09
C ILE A 131 24.51 -25.16 40.69
N ALA A 132 23.76 -25.62 39.68
CA ALA A 132 23.92 -25.16 38.29
C ALA A 132 23.42 -23.72 38.06
N ALA A 133 22.49 -23.22 38.89
CA ALA A 133 21.94 -21.87 38.76
C ALA A 133 22.83 -20.75 39.35
N GLY A 134 23.89 -21.11 40.09
CA GLY A 134 24.70 -20.16 40.86
C GLY A 134 25.91 -19.55 40.14
N VAL A 135 26.22 -19.91 38.89
CA VAL A 135 27.48 -19.49 38.23
C VAL A 135 27.23 -19.04 36.79
N ASP A 136 27.53 -17.77 36.51
CA ASP A 136 27.67 -17.24 35.15
C ASP A 136 28.99 -17.73 34.54
N GLY A 137 29.01 -18.98 34.08
CA GLY A 137 30.17 -19.60 33.44
C GLY A 137 30.30 -21.07 33.79
N TYR A 138 30.35 -21.92 32.78
CA TYR A 138 30.60 -23.36 32.97
C TYR A 138 32.12 -23.59 32.92
N ASP A 139 32.82 -23.28 34.02
CA ASP A 139 34.28 -23.43 34.12
C ASP A 139 34.70 -24.89 34.34
N THR A 140 35.98 -25.19 34.09
CA THR A 140 36.56 -26.54 34.25
C THR A 140 36.43 -27.10 35.68
N GLU A 141 36.36 -26.23 36.69
CA GLU A 141 36.08 -26.60 38.09
C GLU A 141 34.62 -27.06 38.28
N VAL A 142 33.65 -26.36 37.70
CA VAL A 142 32.23 -26.75 37.73
C VAL A 142 32.03 -28.09 36.99
N LYS A 143 32.76 -28.31 35.89
CA LYS A 143 32.79 -29.60 35.17
C LYS A 143 33.26 -30.75 36.09
N GLN A 144 34.26 -30.53 36.96
CA GLN A 144 34.70 -31.52 37.94
C GLN A 144 33.71 -31.72 39.10
N SER A 145 33.10 -30.65 39.60
CA SER A 145 32.12 -30.72 40.70
C SER A 145 30.82 -31.42 40.28
N VAL A 146 30.32 -31.16 39.06
CA VAL A 146 29.18 -31.87 38.49
C VAL A 146 29.53 -33.34 38.18
N ARG A 147 30.74 -33.61 37.66
CA ARG A 147 31.25 -34.99 37.47
C ARG A 147 31.32 -35.78 38.77
N LYS A 148 31.82 -35.19 39.87
CA LYS A 148 31.91 -35.83 41.19
C LYS A 148 30.55 -35.99 41.86
N ALA A 149 29.66 -35.00 41.74
CA ALA A 149 28.29 -35.09 42.27
C ALA A 149 27.46 -36.15 41.53
N ALA A 150 27.57 -36.25 40.21
CA ALA A 150 26.88 -37.28 39.41
C ALA A 150 27.37 -38.70 39.74
N TYR A 151 28.68 -38.90 39.92
CA TYR A 151 29.25 -40.18 40.35
C TYR A 151 28.90 -40.54 41.80
N GLY A 152 28.84 -39.54 42.71
CA GLY A 152 28.48 -39.73 44.11
C GLY A 152 27.00 -40.09 44.34
N LEU A 153 26.11 -39.67 43.44
CA LEU A 153 24.66 -39.86 43.56
C LEU A 153 24.10 -41.11 42.83
N ARG A 154 24.94 -41.91 42.14
CA ARG A 154 24.55 -43.15 41.43
C ARG A 154 23.26 -43.02 40.59
N LEU A 155 23.12 -41.91 39.87
CA LEU A 155 21.99 -41.67 38.98
C LEU A 155 22.02 -42.64 37.79
N THR A 156 20.86 -43.10 37.31
CA THR A 156 20.79 -43.88 36.07
C THR A 156 21.21 -43.02 34.87
N ARG A 157 21.81 -43.63 33.84
CA ARG A 157 22.33 -42.94 32.64
C ARG A 157 21.27 -42.03 31.99
N GLU A 158 20.02 -42.46 31.96
CA GLU A 158 18.89 -41.69 31.41
C GLU A 158 18.56 -40.45 32.24
N VAL A 159 18.58 -40.56 33.57
CA VAL A 159 18.29 -39.44 34.48
C VAL A 159 19.45 -38.44 34.47
N ALA A 160 20.69 -38.90 34.37
CA ALA A 160 21.87 -38.04 34.24
C ALA A 160 21.83 -37.21 32.94
N ILE A 161 21.44 -37.82 31.81
CA ILE A 161 21.24 -37.10 30.54
C ILE A 161 20.08 -36.11 30.66
N SER A 162 18.96 -36.47 31.30
CA SER A 162 17.81 -35.57 31.50
C SER A 162 18.19 -34.33 32.31
N ILE A 163 18.94 -34.49 33.41
CA ILE A 163 19.42 -33.39 34.25
C ILE A 163 20.41 -32.50 33.48
N ALA A 164 21.39 -33.11 32.81
CA ALA A 164 22.36 -32.38 31.99
C ALA A 164 21.64 -31.62 30.86
N SER A 165 20.65 -32.23 30.23
CA SER A 165 19.84 -31.60 29.17
C SER A 165 19.08 -30.39 29.70
N LYS A 166 18.44 -30.49 30.88
CA LYS A 166 17.72 -29.35 31.49
C LYS A 166 18.65 -28.17 31.79
N ALA A 167 19.85 -28.45 32.32
CA ALA A 167 20.86 -27.42 32.62
C ALA A 167 21.41 -26.76 31.33
N VAL A 168 21.75 -27.56 30.32
CA VAL A 168 22.26 -27.07 29.03
C VAL A 168 21.20 -26.24 28.29
N ARG A 169 19.93 -26.66 28.28
CA ARG A 169 18.85 -25.89 27.65
C ARG A 169 18.62 -24.54 28.31
N LYS A 170 18.78 -24.44 29.64
CA LYS A 170 18.75 -23.15 30.35
C LYS A 170 19.88 -22.20 29.91
N ILE A 171 21.08 -22.73 29.68
CA ILE A 171 22.22 -21.95 29.18
C ILE A 171 21.97 -21.51 27.73
N PHE A 172 21.46 -22.38 26.87
CA PHE A 172 21.09 -22.00 25.50
C PHE A 172 20.01 -20.91 25.47
N ILE A 173 18.99 -20.99 26.33
CA ILE A 173 17.97 -19.94 26.47
C ILE A 173 18.61 -18.61 26.89
N SER A 174 19.62 -18.61 27.76
CA SER A 174 20.36 -17.40 28.13
C SER A 174 21.09 -16.76 26.94
N TYR A 175 21.74 -17.56 26.08
CA TYR A 175 22.35 -17.05 24.83
C TYR A 175 21.30 -16.49 23.86
N ILE A 176 20.13 -17.12 23.77
CA ILE A 176 19.03 -16.65 22.92
C ILE A 176 18.46 -15.33 23.46
N GLN A 177 18.29 -15.20 24.77
CA GLN A 177 17.87 -13.95 25.40
C GLN A 177 18.87 -12.82 25.14
N ARG A 178 20.18 -13.09 25.28
CA ARG A 178 21.23 -12.13 24.92
C ARG A 178 21.22 -11.78 23.43
N SER A 179 21.01 -12.77 22.56
CA SER A 179 20.87 -12.53 21.12
C SER A 179 19.65 -11.67 20.79
N ARG A 180 18.52 -11.83 21.47
CA ARG A 180 17.31 -11.02 21.27
C ARG A 180 17.43 -9.62 21.85
N ALA A 181 18.18 -9.47 22.95
CA ALA A 181 18.44 -8.19 23.59
C ALA A 181 19.50 -7.34 22.85
N ALA A 182 20.21 -7.93 21.89
CA ALA A 182 21.22 -7.23 21.10
C ALA A 182 20.57 -6.18 20.18
N GLY A 183 21.14 -4.97 20.14
CA GLY A 183 20.60 -3.86 19.35
C GLY A 183 20.93 -3.96 17.85
N SER A 184 21.97 -4.73 17.51
CA SER A 184 22.38 -4.99 16.13
C SER A 184 22.28 -6.47 15.77
N ARG A 185 21.97 -6.71 14.51
CA ARG A 185 21.92 -8.03 13.89
C ARG A 185 23.28 -8.73 13.85
N THR A 186 24.38 -7.97 13.83
CA THR A 186 25.75 -8.52 13.94
C THR A 186 26.07 -9.00 15.36
N GLU A 187 25.59 -8.27 16.37
CA GLU A 187 25.75 -8.64 17.78
C GLU A 187 24.88 -9.86 18.12
N SER A 188 23.66 -9.92 17.59
CA SER A 188 22.78 -11.08 17.68
C SER A 188 23.48 -12.33 17.14
N ALA A 189 24.05 -12.24 15.94
CA ALA A 189 24.80 -13.34 15.32
C ALA A 189 26.04 -13.75 16.13
N ARG A 190 26.71 -12.80 16.79
CA ARG A 190 27.86 -13.09 17.66
C ARG A 190 27.47 -13.91 18.90
N GLU A 191 26.33 -13.61 19.52
CA GLU A 191 25.81 -14.41 20.64
C GLU A 191 25.39 -15.82 20.20
N LEU A 192 24.76 -15.95 19.01
CA LEU A 192 24.45 -17.26 18.43
C LEU A 192 25.72 -18.07 18.10
N LYS A 193 26.79 -17.43 17.61
CA LYS A 193 28.10 -18.07 17.42
C LYS A 193 28.69 -18.60 18.71
N LYS A 194 28.60 -17.83 19.81
CA LYS A 194 29.05 -18.29 21.14
C LYS A 194 28.25 -19.51 21.60
N MET A 195 26.95 -19.55 21.32
CA MET A 195 26.10 -20.70 21.62
C MET A 195 26.52 -21.95 20.84
N ILE A 196 26.82 -21.82 19.54
CA ILE A 196 27.31 -22.92 18.70
C ILE A 196 28.67 -23.43 19.20
N ALA A 197 29.58 -22.51 19.55
CA ALA A 197 30.89 -22.86 20.11
C ALA A 197 30.76 -23.62 21.45
N PHE A 198 29.83 -23.20 22.32
CA PHE A 198 29.52 -23.90 23.57
C PHE A 198 29.00 -25.32 23.32
N ASN A 199 28.12 -25.52 22.33
CA ASN A 199 27.63 -26.85 21.97
C ASN A 199 28.77 -27.78 21.50
N ASN A 200 29.66 -27.26 20.65
CA ASN A 200 30.75 -28.02 20.05
C ASN A 200 31.85 -28.39 21.06
N LEU A 201 32.17 -27.50 21.99
CA LEU A 201 33.30 -27.68 22.92
C LEU A 201 32.90 -28.31 24.25
N VAL A 202 31.71 -28.01 24.77
CA VAL A 202 31.32 -28.36 26.14
C VAL A 202 30.26 -29.45 26.16
N VAL A 203 29.19 -29.25 25.41
CA VAL A 203 28.00 -30.10 25.44
C VAL A 203 28.27 -31.44 24.76
N THR A 204 28.97 -31.43 23.63
CA THR A 204 29.38 -32.65 22.91
C THR A 204 30.29 -33.55 23.78
N GLU A 205 31.24 -32.98 24.52
CA GLU A 205 32.09 -33.74 25.45
C GLU A 205 31.31 -34.26 26.66
N LEU A 206 30.40 -33.45 27.21
CA LEU A 206 29.56 -33.84 28.34
C LEU A 206 28.67 -35.05 28.01
N VAL A 207 28.09 -35.08 26.81
CA VAL A 207 27.25 -36.21 26.38
C VAL A 207 28.08 -37.46 26.11
N ALA A 208 29.26 -37.33 25.49
CA ALA A 208 30.18 -38.46 25.30
C ALA A 208 30.62 -39.09 26.65
N ASP A 209 30.94 -38.24 27.63
CA ASP A 209 31.34 -38.66 28.98
C ASP A 209 30.21 -39.39 29.72
N ILE A 210 28.98 -38.87 29.68
CA ILE A 210 27.80 -39.49 30.34
C ILE A 210 27.46 -40.83 29.66
N LYS A 211 27.75 -40.96 28.37
CA LYS A 211 27.53 -42.19 27.62
C LYS A 211 28.60 -43.27 27.83
N GLY A 212 29.73 -42.92 28.44
CA GLY A 212 30.83 -43.85 28.71
C GLY A 212 31.69 -44.18 27.50
N GLU A 213 31.63 -43.36 26.44
CA GLU A 213 32.45 -43.52 25.25
C GLU A 213 33.79 -42.79 25.47
N SER A 214 34.71 -43.42 26.21
CA SER A 214 36.11 -43.00 26.14
C SER A 214 36.65 -43.30 24.75
N SER A 215 37.41 -42.37 24.18
CA SER A 215 37.97 -42.37 22.83
C SER A 215 39.03 -43.45 22.58
N ASP A 216 38.69 -44.72 22.75
CA ASP A 216 39.46 -45.87 22.28
C ASP A 216 38.52 -47.07 22.08
N THR A 217 37.91 -47.16 20.91
CA THR A 217 37.66 -48.44 20.23
C THR A 217 37.47 -48.17 18.75
N THR A 218 38.33 -48.82 17.99
CA THR A 218 38.42 -48.81 16.54
C THR A 218 37.20 -49.54 15.97
N SER A 219 36.55 -48.92 14.98
CA SER A 219 35.76 -49.55 13.91
C SER A 219 34.93 -50.79 14.25
N GLU A 220 33.62 -50.62 14.40
CA GLU A 220 32.67 -51.60 13.86
C GLU A 220 31.66 -50.87 12.96
N GLU A 221 31.51 -51.39 11.74
CA GLU A 221 30.68 -50.87 10.66
C GLU A 221 29.20 -50.79 11.04
N PRO A 222 28.42 -49.82 10.53
CA PRO A 222 26.98 -49.89 10.66
C PRO A 222 26.43 -50.92 9.66
N VAL A 223 25.66 -51.86 10.18
CA VAL A 223 24.79 -52.76 9.41
C VAL A 223 23.87 -51.90 8.54
N LYS A 224 23.89 -52.17 7.23
CA LYS A 224 22.93 -51.66 6.25
C LYS A 224 21.52 -52.08 6.65
N GLU A 225 20.74 -51.17 7.21
CA GLU A 225 19.29 -51.24 7.11
C GLU A 225 18.83 -50.50 5.85
N LYS A 226 18.04 -51.22 5.07
CA LYS A 226 17.66 -50.93 3.70
C LYS A 226 16.94 -49.58 3.60
N GLU A 227 17.41 -48.78 2.65
CA GLU A 227 16.65 -47.73 1.98
C GLU A 227 15.26 -48.27 1.62
N ILE A 228 14.23 -47.70 2.24
CA ILE A 228 12.92 -47.64 1.61
C ILE A 228 13.00 -46.37 0.77
N GLU A 229 13.23 -46.57 -0.52
CA GLU A 229 13.03 -45.59 -1.57
C GLU A 229 11.59 -45.05 -1.46
N VAL A 230 11.45 -43.85 -0.90
CA VAL A 230 10.34 -42.96 -1.23
C VAL A 230 10.93 -41.89 -2.13
N GLU A 231 10.98 -42.23 -3.40
CA GLU A 231 11.40 -41.35 -4.46
C GLU A 231 10.26 -40.35 -4.77
N VAL A 232 10.66 -39.17 -5.24
CA VAL A 232 9.91 -38.20 -6.05
C VAL A 232 9.19 -37.06 -5.27
N GLU A 233 9.92 -35.96 -5.00
CA GLU A 233 9.57 -34.54 -5.28
C GLU A 233 10.44 -33.53 -4.50
N GLU A 234 11.12 -33.93 -3.41
CA GLU A 234 11.80 -33.00 -2.48
C GLU A 234 13.24 -32.57 -2.87
N ASP A 235 13.93 -33.36 -3.71
CA ASP A 235 15.34 -33.09 -4.06
C ASP A 235 15.53 -31.90 -5.02
N ASP A 236 14.54 -31.59 -5.87
CA ASP A 236 14.64 -30.50 -6.86
C ASP A 236 14.63 -29.10 -6.21
N GLU A 237 13.93 -28.92 -5.08
CA GLU A 237 13.83 -27.64 -4.37
C GLU A 237 15.12 -27.34 -3.57
N TRP A 238 15.77 -28.38 -3.05
CA TRP A 238 17.06 -28.32 -2.34
C TRP A 238 18.22 -27.90 -3.24
N GLU A 239 18.25 -28.37 -4.50
CA GLU A 239 19.32 -28.02 -5.45
C GLU A 239 19.21 -26.61 -6.04
N SER A 240 18.00 -26.04 -6.02
CA SER A 240 17.65 -24.77 -6.66
C SER A 240 18.12 -23.54 -5.88
N LEU A 241 18.12 -23.59 -4.55
CA LEU A 241 18.48 -22.46 -3.70
C LEU A 241 20.01 -22.39 -3.45
N GLN A 242 20.65 -21.33 -3.96
CA GLN A 242 22.11 -21.13 -3.83
C GLN A 242 22.61 -21.11 -2.37
N SER A 243 21.77 -20.66 -1.44
CA SER A 243 22.09 -20.59 0.00
C SER A 243 22.10 -21.97 0.67
N LEU A 244 21.25 -22.91 0.21
CA LEU A 244 21.24 -24.30 0.68
C LEU A 244 22.41 -25.10 0.09
N ARG A 245 22.75 -24.85 -1.18
CA ARG A 245 23.94 -25.47 -1.82
C ARG A 245 25.24 -25.14 -1.08
N LYS A 246 25.35 -23.92 -0.53
CA LYS A 246 26.48 -23.46 0.30
C LYS A 246 26.46 -24.02 1.73
N ALA A 247 25.29 -24.37 2.25
CA ALA A 247 25.13 -24.98 3.57
C ALA A 247 25.34 -26.51 3.56
N ARG A 248 25.39 -27.14 2.38
CA ARG A 248 25.64 -28.58 2.25
C ARG A 248 27.03 -28.94 2.79
N PRO A 249 27.17 -29.98 3.62
CA PRO A 249 28.47 -30.45 4.06
C PRO A 249 29.21 -31.05 2.86
N SER A 250 30.10 -30.27 2.23
CA SER A 250 31.05 -30.84 1.28
C SER A 250 31.93 -31.83 2.04
N THR A 251 32.20 -32.99 1.44
CA THR A 251 33.01 -34.09 1.98
C THR A 251 34.50 -33.75 2.17
N ALA A 252 34.84 -32.46 2.34
CA ALA A 252 36.20 -31.99 2.51
C ALA A 252 36.32 -30.97 3.66
N LYS A 253 36.77 -31.50 4.80
CA LYS A 253 37.50 -30.83 5.90
C LYS A 253 36.73 -29.80 6.77
N SER A 254 36.37 -30.29 7.95
CA SER A 254 36.65 -29.76 9.30
C SER A 254 35.43 -29.46 10.19
N GLY A 255 35.34 -30.21 11.30
CA GLY A 255 34.39 -30.04 12.39
C GLY A 255 33.94 -31.41 12.91
N LYS A 256 34.30 -31.75 14.16
CA LYS A 256 33.80 -32.97 14.84
C LYS A 256 32.26 -32.98 14.76
N PRO A 257 31.60 -34.16 14.65
CA PRO A 257 30.15 -34.23 14.63
C PRO A 257 29.59 -33.58 15.91
N SER A 258 28.92 -32.45 15.75
CA SER A 258 28.23 -31.76 16.83
C SER A 258 27.05 -32.61 17.29
N GLN A 259 26.87 -32.74 18.60
CA GLN A 259 25.77 -33.52 19.16
C GLN A 259 24.40 -32.87 18.84
N THR A 260 23.44 -33.69 18.41
CA THR A 260 22.06 -33.31 18.06
C THR A 260 21.00 -33.79 19.06
N GLU A 261 21.39 -34.43 20.17
CA GLU A 261 20.43 -35.06 21.10
C GLU A 261 19.80 -34.08 22.09
N ILE A 262 20.49 -32.99 22.42
CA ILE A 262 20.00 -31.91 23.29
C ILE A 262 19.61 -30.77 22.35
N THR A 263 18.33 -30.74 21.98
CA THR A 263 17.75 -29.69 21.14
C THR A 263 16.83 -28.79 21.95
N LEU A 264 16.49 -27.63 21.36
CA LEU A 264 15.53 -26.68 21.92
C LEU A 264 14.12 -26.83 21.31
N LYS A 265 13.83 -27.96 20.66
CA LYS A 265 12.56 -28.18 19.97
C LYS A 265 11.36 -28.07 20.91
N ASP A 266 11.50 -28.55 22.14
CA ASP A 266 10.41 -28.59 23.13
C ASP A 266 10.38 -27.33 24.02
N ASP A 267 11.44 -26.51 24.04
CA ASP A 267 11.54 -25.31 24.89
C ASP A 267 11.16 -24.02 24.16
N LEU A 268 11.15 -24.02 22.82
CA LEU A 268 10.82 -22.85 22.00
C LEU A 268 9.75 -23.17 20.94
N PRO A 269 8.78 -22.27 20.71
CA PRO A 269 7.81 -22.45 19.64
C PRO A 269 8.50 -22.40 18.27
N GLU A 270 7.95 -23.12 17.29
CA GLU A 270 8.49 -23.23 15.93
C GLU A 270 8.80 -21.87 15.28
N ARG A 271 7.93 -20.88 15.47
CA ARG A 271 8.13 -19.50 15.01
C ARG A 271 9.41 -18.86 15.56
N ASP A 272 9.71 -19.09 16.82
CA ASP A 272 10.88 -18.50 17.49
C ASP A 272 12.17 -19.17 17.02
N ARG A 273 12.12 -20.48 16.75
CA ARG A 273 13.25 -21.27 16.24
C ARG A 273 13.58 -20.86 14.80
N THR A 274 12.57 -20.74 13.96
CA THR A 274 12.70 -20.26 12.57
C THR A 274 13.17 -18.81 12.48
N ASP A 275 12.73 -17.93 13.39
CA ASP A 275 13.17 -16.51 13.43
C ASP A 275 14.65 -16.36 13.83
N LEU A 276 15.12 -17.14 14.81
CA LEU A 276 16.54 -17.18 15.19
C LEU A 276 17.41 -17.68 14.04
N TYR A 277 16.96 -18.74 13.35
CA TYR A 277 17.63 -19.27 12.16
C TYR A 277 17.63 -18.24 11.02
N LYS A 278 16.51 -17.58 10.74
CA LYS A 278 16.37 -16.51 9.74
C LYS A 278 17.29 -15.31 10.04
N THR A 279 17.40 -14.93 11.32
CA THR A 279 18.28 -13.84 11.77
C THR A 279 19.74 -14.15 11.46
N TYR A 280 20.19 -15.38 11.72
CA TYR A 280 21.55 -15.81 11.42
C TYR A 280 21.79 -16.03 9.91
N LEU A 281 20.83 -16.63 9.19
CA LEU A 281 20.91 -16.80 7.73
C LEU A 281 21.09 -15.47 7.01
N LEU A 282 20.26 -14.48 7.35
CA LEU A 282 20.37 -13.19 6.70
C LEU A 282 21.67 -12.46 7.12
N TYR A 283 22.33 -12.82 8.25
CA TYR A 283 23.68 -12.34 8.59
C TYR A 283 24.72 -12.96 7.66
N CYS A 284 24.59 -14.26 7.36
CA CYS A 284 25.42 -14.96 6.37
C CYS A 284 25.25 -14.40 4.95
N LEU A 285 24.12 -13.76 4.63
CA LEU A 285 23.86 -13.13 3.34
C LEU A 285 24.41 -11.69 3.26
N THR A 286 24.31 -10.90 4.33
CA THR A 286 24.71 -9.47 4.32
C THR A 286 26.17 -9.23 4.72
N GLY A 287 26.80 -10.16 5.45
CA GLY A 287 28.15 -10.01 6.00
C GLY A 287 28.21 -9.02 7.18
N GLU A 288 29.41 -8.81 7.73
CA GLU A 288 29.65 -7.80 8.77
C GLU A 288 29.87 -6.43 8.09
N VAL A 289 28.93 -5.52 8.32
CA VAL A 289 29.00 -4.13 7.87
C VAL A 289 29.70 -3.32 8.96
N THR A 290 30.97 -2.94 8.74
CA THR A 290 31.64 -1.98 9.60
C THR A 290 31.46 -0.58 9.03
N GLY A 291 30.85 0.31 9.82
CA GLY A 291 30.67 1.71 9.46
C GLY A 291 31.92 2.51 9.80
N ILE A 292 32.52 3.14 8.79
CA ILE A 292 33.60 4.11 9.00
C ILE A 292 32.95 5.48 9.26
N PRO A 293 33.50 6.34 10.14
CA PRO A 293 33.11 7.75 10.14
C PRO A 293 33.26 8.33 8.72
N PHE A 294 32.25 9.09 8.26
CA PHE A 294 31.97 9.53 6.87
C PHE A 294 30.95 8.72 6.05
N GLY A 295 30.24 7.76 6.64
CA GLY A 295 29.07 7.15 6.00
C GLY A 295 29.38 6.13 4.91
N ALA A 296 30.65 5.75 4.76
CA ALA A 296 31.05 4.59 3.96
C ALA A 296 30.89 3.31 4.79
N GLN A 297 30.21 2.32 4.20
CA GLN A 297 30.03 0.99 4.77
C GLN A 297 30.96 0.02 4.05
N ILE A 298 31.82 -0.69 4.80
CA ILE A 298 32.60 -1.82 4.26
C ILE A 298 31.87 -3.10 4.64
N THR A 299 31.43 -3.86 3.64
CA THR A 299 31.01 -5.25 3.81
C THR A 299 32.24 -6.16 3.73
N THR A 300 32.51 -6.92 4.79
CA THR A 300 33.51 -7.98 4.77
C THR A 300 33.10 -9.10 3.80
N LYS A 301 34.08 -9.79 3.19
CA LYS A 301 33.85 -10.84 2.18
C LYS A 301 32.94 -11.95 2.72
N LYS A 302 32.13 -12.50 1.81
CA LYS A 302 31.21 -13.62 2.02
C LYS A 302 31.99 -14.91 2.30
N ASP A 303 32.24 -15.21 3.57
CA ASP A 303 32.92 -16.45 3.98
C ASP A 303 31.93 -17.63 3.98
N ASP A 304 32.21 -18.64 3.17
CA ASP A 304 31.38 -19.86 3.06
C ASP A 304 31.40 -20.70 4.35
N SER A 305 32.34 -20.45 5.28
CA SER A 305 32.42 -21.10 6.60
C SER A 305 31.25 -20.74 7.54
N GLU A 306 30.61 -19.60 7.34
CA GLU A 306 29.47 -19.15 8.14
C GLU A 306 28.21 -20.00 7.88
N TYR A 307 28.07 -20.57 6.67
CA TYR A 307 26.97 -21.46 6.31
C TYR A 307 27.10 -22.84 7.00
N VAL A 308 28.32 -23.25 7.36
CA VAL A 308 28.55 -24.47 8.16
C VAL A 308 28.04 -24.28 9.60
N LEU A 309 28.28 -23.10 10.18
CA LEU A 309 27.74 -22.74 11.50
C LEU A 309 26.21 -22.63 11.48
N LEU A 310 25.63 -22.13 10.38
CA LEU A 310 24.19 -22.07 10.19
C LEU A 310 23.55 -23.47 10.24
N ASN A 311 24.16 -24.47 9.60
CA ASN A 311 23.67 -25.86 9.68
C ASN A 311 23.74 -26.42 11.11
N GLN A 312 24.85 -26.16 11.82
CA GLN A 312 24.98 -26.54 13.24
C GLN A 312 23.92 -25.86 14.13
N LEU A 313 23.58 -24.61 13.84
CA LEU A 313 22.52 -23.89 14.53
C LEU A 313 21.14 -24.53 14.30
N GLY A 314 20.85 -24.96 13.07
CA GLY A 314 19.63 -25.71 12.73
C GLY A 314 19.48 -26.98 13.59
N GLY A 315 20.58 -27.72 13.77
CA GLY A 315 20.63 -28.90 14.65
C GLY A 315 20.36 -28.59 16.13
N ILE A 316 20.94 -27.51 16.68
CA ILE A 316 20.72 -27.10 18.08
C ILE A 316 19.25 -26.64 18.30
N LEU A 317 18.70 -25.92 17.32
CA LEU A 317 17.30 -25.48 17.35
C LEU A 317 16.31 -26.64 17.08
N GLY A 318 16.79 -27.80 16.63
CA GLY A 318 15.94 -28.94 16.29
C GLY A 318 14.99 -28.66 15.12
N LEU A 319 15.45 -27.89 14.14
CA LEU A 319 14.72 -27.66 12.89
C LEU A 319 14.90 -28.86 11.95
N THR A 320 13.84 -29.24 11.27
CA THR A 320 13.83 -30.24 10.21
C THR A 320 14.33 -29.65 8.89
N ASP A 321 14.80 -30.50 7.98
CA ASP A 321 15.27 -30.06 6.65
C ASP A 321 14.17 -29.32 5.87
N LYS A 322 12.90 -29.74 6.02
CA LYS A 322 11.73 -29.07 5.41
C LYS A 322 11.53 -27.65 5.93
N GLU A 323 11.60 -27.46 7.25
CA GLU A 323 11.49 -26.13 7.89
C GLU A 323 12.65 -25.23 7.44
N ILE A 324 13.87 -25.78 7.30
CA ILE A 324 15.04 -25.06 6.83
C ILE A 324 14.86 -24.60 5.36
N VAL A 325 14.43 -25.50 4.47
CA VAL A 325 14.14 -25.18 3.07
C VAL A 325 13.11 -24.07 2.97
N GLU A 326 12.02 -24.16 3.75
CA GLU A 326 10.97 -23.15 3.76
C GLU A 326 11.48 -21.78 4.22
N VAL A 327 12.34 -21.71 5.24
CA VAL A 327 12.95 -20.45 5.68
C VAL A 327 13.82 -19.84 4.57
N HIS A 328 14.67 -20.64 3.91
CA HIS A 328 15.50 -20.18 2.81
C HIS A 328 14.66 -19.71 1.60
N ARG A 329 13.59 -20.45 1.27
CA ARG A 329 12.63 -20.09 0.22
C ARG A 329 11.90 -18.79 0.54
N SER A 330 11.36 -18.64 1.75
CA SER A 330 10.62 -17.44 2.15
C SER A 330 11.47 -16.16 2.06
N LEU A 331 12.77 -16.28 2.35
CA LEU A 331 13.71 -15.17 2.26
C LEU A 331 14.05 -14.83 0.80
N ALA A 332 14.19 -15.86 -0.05
CA ALA A 332 14.36 -15.71 -1.49
C ALA A 332 13.14 -15.02 -2.14
N GLU A 333 11.92 -15.44 -1.79
CA GLU A 333 10.68 -14.80 -2.23
C GLU A 333 10.61 -13.33 -1.81
N GLN A 334 10.97 -13.02 -0.55
CA GLN A 334 10.96 -11.66 -0.03
C GLN A 334 11.99 -10.76 -0.75
N ALA A 335 13.19 -11.26 -1.00
CA ALA A 335 14.23 -10.53 -1.73
C ALA A 335 13.83 -10.29 -3.19
N PHE A 336 13.31 -11.31 -3.87
CA PHE A 336 12.80 -11.20 -5.23
C PHE A 336 11.66 -10.19 -5.33
N ARG A 337 10.71 -10.23 -4.39
CA ARG A 337 9.58 -9.29 -4.33
C ARG A 337 10.04 -7.83 -4.18
N GLN A 338 10.98 -7.55 -3.28
CA GLN A 338 11.49 -6.19 -3.09
C GLN A 338 12.16 -5.65 -4.36
N GLN A 339 12.97 -6.46 -5.04
CA GLN A 339 13.62 -6.06 -6.29
C GLN A 339 12.61 -5.92 -7.44
N ALA A 340 11.66 -6.84 -7.55
CA ALA A 340 10.60 -6.78 -8.55
C ALA A 340 9.69 -5.54 -8.38
N GLU A 341 9.37 -5.15 -7.14
CA GLU A 341 8.57 -3.95 -6.87
C GLU A 341 9.28 -2.64 -7.29
N VAL A 342 10.62 -2.61 -7.23
CA VAL A 342 11.46 -1.49 -7.70
C VAL A 342 11.54 -1.47 -9.23
N ILE A 343 11.78 -2.62 -9.86
CA ILE A 343 11.85 -2.74 -11.33
C ILE A 343 10.50 -2.37 -11.98
N LEU A 344 9.39 -2.68 -11.31
CA LEU A 344 8.03 -2.44 -11.78
C LEU A 344 7.39 -1.17 -11.18
N ALA A 345 8.19 -0.21 -10.69
CA ALA A 345 7.69 0.97 -9.96
C ALA A 345 6.83 1.93 -10.82
N ASP A 346 7.08 2.00 -12.11
CA ASP A 346 6.46 2.89 -13.10
C ASP A 346 5.36 2.21 -13.94
N GLY A 347 5.09 0.93 -13.70
CA GLY A 347 3.94 0.20 -14.24
C GLY A 347 4.00 -0.24 -15.71
N GLN A 348 5.14 -0.05 -16.41
CA GLN A 348 5.28 -0.50 -17.80
C GLN A 348 5.89 -1.90 -17.91
N TRP A 349 5.37 -2.72 -18.83
CA TRP A 349 5.93 -4.02 -19.17
C TRP A 349 6.71 -3.90 -20.47
N THR A 350 8.04 -3.82 -20.37
CA THR A 350 8.93 -3.86 -21.54
C THR A 350 9.69 -5.17 -21.55
N LYS A 351 10.01 -5.69 -22.75
CA LYS A 351 10.82 -6.89 -22.92
C LYS A 351 12.12 -6.87 -22.10
N ALA A 352 12.74 -5.69 -21.99
CA ALA A 352 13.95 -5.48 -21.19
C ALA A 352 13.75 -5.70 -19.67
N ARG A 353 12.58 -5.35 -19.12
CA ARG A 353 12.29 -5.56 -17.68
C ARG A 353 12.00 -7.01 -17.37
N ILE A 354 11.39 -7.74 -18.29
CA ILE A 354 11.18 -9.19 -18.18
C ILE A 354 12.55 -9.90 -18.11
N GLU A 355 13.49 -9.47 -18.95
CA GLU A 355 14.85 -10.00 -18.94
C GLU A 355 15.59 -9.68 -17.63
N GLN A 356 15.43 -8.47 -17.09
CA GLN A 356 15.96 -8.09 -15.77
C GLN A 356 15.34 -8.91 -14.63
N LEU A 357 14.03 -9.15 -14.63
CA LEU A 357 13.36 -9.99 -13.64
C LEU A 357 13.83 -11.44 -13.70
N ASN A 358 14.05 -11.98 -14.91
CA ASN A 358 14.60 -13.32 -15.10
C ASN A 358 16.04 -13.42 -14.59
N GLU A 359 16.85 -12.37 -14.75
CA GLU A 359 18.21 -12.31 -14.21
C GLU A 359 18.20 -12.26 -12.68
N VAL A 360 17.35 -11.43 -12.08
CA VAL A 360 17.16 -11.35 -10.62
C VAL A 360 16.67 -12.69 -10.05
N GLN A 361 15.76 -13.37 -10.74
CA GLN A 361 15.30 -14.70 -10.35
C GLN A 361 16.46 -15.70 -10.26
N LYS A 362 17.34 -15.72 -11.27
CA LYS A 362 18.53 -16.59 -11.30
C LYS A 362 19.52 -16.26 -10.20
N GLN A 363 19.71 -14.99 -9.88
CA GLN A 363 20.60 -14.55 -8.80
C GLN A 363 20.10 -14.96 -7.41
N VAL A 364 18.78 -14.91 -7.20
CA VAL A 364 18.17 -15.29 -5.92
C VAL A 364 17.99 -16.82 -5.80
N GLY A 365 17.96 -17.55 -6.92
CA GLY A 365 17.80 -19.01 -6.95
C GLY A 365 16.36 -19.47 -6.70
N LEU A 366 15.37 -18.62 -7.03
CA LEU A 366 13.95 -18.93 -6.82
C LEU A 366 13.40 -19.77 -7.99
N PRO A 367 12.65 -20.87 -7.74
CA PRO A 367 12.02 -21.62 -8.82
C PRO A 367 11.03 -20.78 -9.62
N SER A 368 10.90 -21.07 -10.91
CA SER A 368 10.12 -20.26 -11.86
C SER A 368 8.66 -20.11 -11.47
N GLN A 369 8.04 -21.13 -10.89
CA GLN A 369 6.64 -21.12 -10.47
C GLN A 369 6.37 -20.05 -9.40
N TYR A 370 7.25 -19.92 -8.41
CA TYR A 370 7.12 -18.93 -7.33
C TYR A 370 7.41 -17.51 -7.82
N ALA A 371 8.44 -17.34 -8.65
CA ALA A 371 8.75 -16.05 -9.27
C ALA A 371 7.58 -15.55 -10.12
N GLN A 372 6.97 -16.43 -10.92
CA GLN A 372 5.79 -16.11 -11.73
C GLN A 372 4.58 -15.74 -10.87
N LYS A 373 4.35 -16.44 -9.75
CA LYS A 373 3.27 -16.10 -8.80
C LYS A 373 3.45 -14.71 -8.18
N ILE A 374 4.68 -14.37 -7.78
CA ILE A 374 5.02 -13.06 -7.23
C ILE A 374 4.84 -11.98 -8.30
N ILE A 375 5.38 -12.21 -9.50
CA ILE A 375 5.20 -11.32 -10.66
C ILE A 375 3.71 -11.10 -10.91
N LYS A 376 2.90 -12.17 -11.02
CA LYS A 376 1.45 -12.06 -11.24
C LYS A 376 0.80 -11.21 -10.15
N SER A 377 1.12 -11.42 -8.88
CA SER A 377 0.54 -10.66 -7.76
C SER A 377 0.89 -9.16 -7.78
N ILE A 378 2.16 -8.81 -8.04
CA ILE A 378 2.62 -7.41 -8.13
C ILE A 378 1.97 -6.75 -9.35
N THR A 379 1.92 -7.48 -10.47
CA THR A 379 1.33 -7.02 -11.73
C THR A 379 -0.15 -6.73 -11.57
N THR A 380 -0.94 -7.68 -11.07
CA THR A 380 -2.38 -7.48 -10.86
C THR A 380 -2.64 -6.28 -9.95
N THR A 381 -1.81 -6.07 -8.93
CA THR A 381 -1.99 -4.95 -7.97
C THR A 381 -1.59 -3.60 -8.57
N LYS A 382 -0.48 -3.50 -9.32
CA LYS A 382 0.03 -2.22 -9.87
C LYS A 382 -0.49 -1.90 -11.27
N MET A 383 -0.66 -2.89 -12.16
CA MET A 383 -1.19 -2.69 -13.51
C MET A 383 -2.69 -2.39 -13.51
N SER A 384 -3.52 -2.95 -12.63
CA SER A 384 -4.96 -2.62 -12.61
C SER A 384 -5.19 -1.12 -12.39
N ALA A 385 -4.53 -0.54 -11.39
CA ALA A 385 -4.58 0.91 -11.12
C ALA A 385 -4.00 1.75 -12.27
N ALA A 386 -2.90 1.31 -12.87
CA ALA A 386 -2.26 2.01 -13.99
C ALA A 386 -3.08 1.93 -15.29
N LEU A 387 -3.66 0.76 -15.59
CA LEU A 387 -4.53 0.53 -16.74
C LEU A 387 -5.84 1.29 -16.62
N GLU A 388 -6.52 1.29 -15.46
CA GLU A 388 -7.72 2.10 -15.26
C GLU A 388 -7.43 3.60 -15.47
N THR A 389 -6.28 4.07 -14.98
CA THR A 389 -5.85 5.45 -15.18
C THR A 389 -5.49 5.72 -16.65
N ALA A 390 -4.81 4.80 -17.32
CA ALA A 390 -4.42 4.95 -18.73
C ALA A 390 -5.64 4.94 -19.66
N VAL A 391 -6.62 4.08 -19.39
CA VAL A 391 -7.89 4.01 -20.12
C VAL A 391 -8.72 5.28 -19.87
N GLY A 392 -8.84 5.73 -18.62
CA GLY A 392 -9.53 6.98 -18.29
C GLY A 392 -8.88 8.22 -18.89
N ARG A 393 -7.55 8.19 -19.12
CA ARG A 393 -6.80 9.25 -19.80
C ARG A 393 -6.74 9.06 -21.33
N GLY A 394 -7.35 8.02 -21.87
CA GLY A 394 -7.40 7.73 -23.30
C GLY A 394 -6.04 7.39 -23.93
N ARG A 395 -5.05 6.99 -23.13
CA ARG A 395 -3.69 6.67 -23.57
C ARG A 395 -3.52 5.23 -24.06
N LEU A 396 -4.50 4.36 -23.81
CA LEU A 396 -4.44 2.95 -24.20
C LEU A 396 -5.10 2.76 -25.57
N SER A 397 -4.31 2.40 -26.57
CA SER A 397 -4.73 2.04 -27.92
C SER A 397 -4.91 0.52 -28.07
N ILE A 398 -5.68 0.08 -29.06
CA ILE A 398 -5.86 -1.35 -29.33
C ILE A 398 -4.55 -2.06 -29.69
N LYS A 399 -3.58 -1.32 -30.26
CA LYS A 399 -2.24 -1.84 -30.57
C LYS A 399 -1.47 -2.22 -29.31
N GLU A 400 -1.46 -1.33 -28.32
CA GLU A 400 -0.83 -1.60 -27.02
C GLU A 400 -1.54 -2.75 -26.27
N ILE A 401 -2.87 -2.88 -26.43
CA ILE A 401 -3.61 -4.02 -25.86
C ILE A 401 -3.18 -5.35 -26.48
N ARG A 402 -2.94 -5.41 -27.80
CA ARG A 402 -2.42 -6.61 -28.46
C ARG A 402 -1.02 -6.98 -27.96
N GLU A 403 -0.15 -5.97 -27.80
CA GLU A 403 1.20 -6.17 -27.24
C GLU A 403 1.14 -6.73 -25.80
N LEU A 404 0.21 -6.24 -24.98
CA LEU A 404 0.01 -6.75 -23.62
C LEU A 404 -0.47 -8.21 -23.62
N LYS A 405 -1.38 -8.57 -24.53
CA LYS A 405 -1.88 -9.94 -24.66
C LYS A 405 -0.80 -10.91 -25.15
N GLU A 406 0.04 -10.49 -26.10
CA GLU A 406 1.21 -11.26 -26.55
C GLU A 406 2.24 -11.48 -25.43
N ALA A 407 2.33 -10.55 -24.48
CA ALA A 407 3.17 -10.67 -23.28
C ALA A 407 2.58 -11.61 -22.19
N GLY A 408 1.43 -12.25 -22.43
CA GLY A 408 0.78 -13.18 -21.50
C GLY A 408 -0.07 -12.52 -20.41
N VAL A 409 -0.48 -11.27 -20.61
CA VAL A 409 -1.35 -10.52 -19.67
C VAL A 409 -2.82 -10.87 -19.94
N GLU A 410 -3.46 -11.53 -18.98
CA GLU A 410 -4.91 -11.84 -18.99
C GLU A 410 -5.74 -10.56 -18.72
N LEU A 411 -6.15 -9.86 -19.79
CA LEU A 411 -6.92 -8.60 -19.72
C LEU A 411 -8.31 -8.73 -19.08
N ASP A 412 -8.90 -9.92 -19.14
CA ASP A 412 -10.24 -10.25 -18.64
C ASP A 412 -10.35 -10.19 -17.11
N VAL A 413 -9.25 -10.50 -16.41
CA VAL A 413 -9.15 -10.40 -14.94
C VAL A 413 -8.81 -8.96 -14.50
N MET A 414 -8.11 -8.19 -15.34
CA MET A 414 -7.56 -6.89 -14.97
C MET A 414 -8.43 -5.69 -15.32
N ILE A 415 -9.29 -5.79 -16.33
CA ILE A 415 -10.12 -4.69 -16.82
C ILE A 415 -11.60 -5.08 -16.74
N SER A 416 -12.37 -4.26 -16.01
CA SER A 416 -13.82 -4.46 -15.90
C SER A 416 -14.49 -4.49 -17.28
N VAL A 417 -15.59 -5.22 -17.38
CA VAL A 417 -16.34 -5.39 -18.64
C VAL A 417 -16.75 -4.04 -19.23
N SER A 418 -17.15 -3.08 -18.39
CA SER A 418 -17.55 -1.73 -18.82
C SER A 418 -16.40 -0.91 -19.42
N LEU A 419 -15.19 -1.04 -18.86
CA LEU A 419 -14.00 -0.39 -19.39
C LEU A 419 -13.59 -1.00 -20.74
N ARG A 420 -13.70 -2.33 -20.90
CA ARG A 420 -13.46 -3.01 -22.19
C ARG A 420 -14.46 -2.58 -23.26
N GLU A 421 -15.73 -2.44 -22.90
CA GLU A 421 -16.77 -1.89 -23.78
C GLU A 421 -16.50 -0.41 -24.15
N SER A 422 -16.00 0.40 -23.20
CA SER A 422 -15.64 1.80 -23.47
C SER A 422 -14.44 1.94 -24.41
N LEU A 423 -13.44 1.07 -24.28
CA LEU A 423 -12.28 0.99 -25.17
C LEU A 423 -12.74 0.59 -26.57
N PHE A 424 -13.56 -0.45 -26.69
CA PHE A 424 -14.13 -0.87 -27.95
C PHE A 424 -14.88 0.26 -28.65
N LYS A 425 -15.77 0.95 -27.91
CA LYS A 425 -16.52 2.11 -28.42
C LYS A 425 -15.59 3.21 -28.93
N LYS A 426 -14.51 3.53 -28.21
CA LYS A 426 -13.53 4.55 -28.61
C LYS A 426 -12.73 4.13 -29.85
N THR A 427 -12.25 2.89 -29.91
CA THR A 427 -11.50 2.38 -31.07
C THR A 427 -12.36 2.39 -32.33
N VAL A 428 -13.62 1.97 -32.22
CA VAL A 428 -14.57 2.04 -33.34
C VAL A 428 -14.85 3.48 -33.76
N ASP A 429 -14.95 4.42 -32.80
CA ASP A 429 -15.13 5.84 -33.08
C ASP A 429 -13.93 6.47 -33.81
N GLU A 430 -12.70 6.05 -33.47
CA GLU A 430 -11.47 6.44 -34.18
C GLU A 430 -11.44 5.89 -35.62
N ILE A 431 -11.90 4.66 -35.84
CA ILE A 431 -12.01 4.06 -37.19
C ILE A 431 -13.00 4.87 -38.06
N PHE A 432 -14.16 5.21 -37.51
CA PHE A 432 -15.17 6.02 -38.21
C PHE A 432 -14.75 7.48 -38.42
N SER A 433 -13.73 7.98 -37.72
CA SER A 433 -13.22 9.36 -37.83
C SER A 433 -11.84 9.44 -38.52
N SER A 434 -11.46 8.38 -39.23
CA SER A 434 -10.12 8.27 -39.86
C SER A 434 -9.97 9.08 -41.15
N GLY A 435 -11.07 9.57 -41.75
CA GLY A 435 -11.10 10.33 -42.99
C GLY A 435 -10.87 9.50 -44.26
N THR A 436 -10.65 8.19 -44.12
CA THR A 436 -10.30 7.27 -45.23
C THR A 436 -11.52 6.74 -45.97
N GLY A 437 -12.65 6.65 -45.29
CA GLY A 437 -13.88 6.05 -45.83
C GLY A 437 -13.79 4.54 -46.01
N GLU A 438 -12.81 3.89 -45.37
CA GLU A 438 -12.66 2.44 -45.36
C GLU A 438 -13.16 1.87 -44.03
N PHE A 439 -13.97 0.81 -44.13
CA PHE A 439 -14.46 0.05 -43.00
C PHE A 439 -14.18 -1.43 -43.26
N ASP A 440 -13.33 -2.03 -42.43
CA ASP A 440 -12.98 -3.46 -42.42
C ASP A 440 -13.89 -4.18 -41.43
N GLU A 441 -14.83 -4.96 -41.96
CA GLU A 441 -15.82 -5.71 -41.18
C GLU A 441 -15.17 -6.80 -40.32
N ASP A 442 -14.12 -7.46 -40.82
CA ASP A 442 -13.47 -8.56 -40.10
C ASP A 442 -12.62 -8.04 -38.93
N GLU A 443 -11.97 -6.90 -39.10
CA GLU A 443 -11.24 -6.27 -38.01
C GLU A 443 -12.20 -5.80 -36.89
N VAL A 444 -13.29 -5.13 -37.24
CA VAL A 444 -14.22 -4.51 -36.27
C VAL A 444 -15.13 -5.53 -35.60
N TYR A 445 -15.63 -6.53 -36.33
CA TYR A 445 -16.59 -7.50 -35.77
C TYR A 445 -15.97 -8.79 -35.25
N GLN A 446 -14.75 -9.14 -35.65
CA GLN A 446 -14.10 -10.39 -35.21
C GLN A 446 -12.83 -10.15 -34.40
N LYS A 447 -11.82 -9.47 -34.96
CA LYS A 447 -10.50 -9.37 -34.32
C LYS A 447 -10.52 -8.52 -33.04
N ILE A 448 -11.06 -7.31 -33.09
CA ILE A 448 -11.09 -6.41 -31.92
C ILE A 448 -11.95 -7.00 -30.77
N PRO A 449 -13.15 -7.57 -31.02
CA PRO A 449 -13.91 -8.22 -29.96
C PRO A 449 -13.21 -9.43 -29.34
N GLN A 450 -12.46 -10.22 -30.12
CA GLN A 450 -11.64 -11.32 -29.61
C GLN A 450 -10.45 -10.83 -28.76
N ASP A 451 -9.86 -9.68 -29.11
CA ASP A 451 -8.78 -9.07 -28.33
C ASP A 451 -9.27 -8.56 -26.97
N LEU A 452 -10.48 -7.99 -26.94
CA LEU A 452 -11.10 -7.45 -25.73
C LEU A 452 -12.00 -8.45 -24.97
N ASN A 453 -12.13 -9.68 -25.48
CA ASN A 453 -13.04 -10.70 -24.95
C ASN A 453 -14.48 -10.18 -24.73
N ILE A 454 -15.03 -9.54 -25.77
CA ILE A 454 -16.40 -9.03 -25.86
C ILE A 454 -17.20 -9.94 -26.78
N SER A 455 -18.44 -10.27 -26.42
CA SER A 455 -19.34 -11.05 -27.29
C SER A 455 -19.60 -10.32 -28.61
N THR A 456 -19.56 -11.04 -29.72
CA THR A 456 -19.78 -10.52 -31.08
C THR A 456 -21.14 -9.83 -31.26
N GLU A 457 -22.18 -10.30 -30.58
CA GLU A 457 -23.53 -9.70 -30.62
C GLU A 457 -23.56 -8.29 -30.00
N LYS A 458 -22.94 -8.11 -28.84
CA LYS A 458 -22.81 -6.79 -28.20
C LYS A 458 -21.94 -5.85 -29.03
N ALA A 459 -20.83 -6.36 -29.60
CA ALA A 459 -19.97 -5.58 -30.47
C ALA A 459 -20.75 -5.03 -31.68
N ARG A 460 -21.59 -5.86 -32.31
CA ARG A 460 -22.49 -5.45 -33.40
C ARG A 460 -23.48 -4.37 -32.95
N GLY A 461 -24.13 -4.54 -31.79
CA GLY A 461 -25.06 -3.54 -31.24
C GLY A 461 -24.39 -2.17 -31.02
N VAL A 462 -23.19 -2.15 -30.43
CA VAL A 462 -22.43 -0.92 -30.15
C VAL A 462 -22.00 -0.22 -31.45
N VAL A 463 -21.50 -0.97 -32.44
CA VAL A 463 -21.11 -0.42 -33.75
C VAL A 463 -22.33 0.18 -34.45
N HIS A 464 -23.49 -0.49 -34.39
CA HIS A 464 -24.71 -0.01 -35.04
C HIS A 464 -25.25 1.29 -34.41
N GLU A 465 -25.23 1.39 -33.08
CA GLU A 465 -25.61 2.62 -32.36
C GLU A 465 -24.66 3.79 -32.68
N LEU A 466 -23.35 3.53 -32.72
CA LEU A 466 -22.33 4.53 -33.09
C LEU A 466 -22.50 5.01 -34.52
N ALA A 467 -22.61 4.08 -35.48
CA ALA A 467 -22.76 4.42 -36.89
C ALA A 467 -24.03 5.25 -37.15
N GLN A 468 -25.18 4.89 -36.55
CA GLN A 468 -26.41 5.66 -36.69
C GLN A 468 -26.30 7.08 -36.13
N SER A 469 -25.69 7.24 -34.95
CA SER A 469 -25.46 8.56 -34.35
C SER A 469 -24.47 9.40 -35.18
N ARG A 470 -23.45 8.75 -35.75
CA ARG A 470 -22.40 9.42 -36.52
C ARG A 470 -22.85 9.82 -37.92
N LEU A 471 -23.70 9.05 -38.59
CA LEU A 471 -24.21 9.37 -39.94
C LEU A 471 -24.77 10.81 -40.04
N SER A 472 -25.66 11.19 -39.12
CA SER A 472 -26.20 12.56 -39.09
C SER A 472 -25.16 13.60 -38.69
N ASN A 473 -24.27 13.27 -37.74
CA ASN A 473 -23.25 14.19 -37.25
C ASN A 473 -22.18 14.49 -38.30
N SER A 474 -21.75 13.49 -39.08
CA SER A 474 -20.78 13.64 -40.17
C SER A 474 -21.35 14.51 -41.31
N LEU A 475 -22.64 14.39 -41.62
CA LEU A 475 -23.31 15.29 -42.58
C LEU A 475 -23.34 16.74 -42.06
N ILE A 476 -23.74 16.94 -40.79
CA ILE A 476 -23.74 18.27 -40.15
C ILE A 476 -22.33 18.87 -40.14
N GLN A 477 -21.31 18.04 -39.88
CA GLN A 477 -19.91 18.44 -39.90
C GLN A 477 -19.45 18.82 -41.31
N ALA A 478 -19.80 18.04 -42.33
CA ALA A 478 -19.50 18.35 -43.72
C ALA A 478 -20.14 19.69 -44.15
N VAL A 479 -21.42 19.93 -43.83
CA VAL A 479 -22.09 21.21 -44.11
C VAL A 479 -21.47 22.36 -43.31
N SER A 480 -21.09 22.13 -42.04
CA SER A 480 -20.38 23.14 -41.25
C SER A 480 -19.03 23.50 -41.86
N LEU A 481 -18.29 22.52 -42.39
CA LEU A 481 -16.99 22.73 -43.02
C LEU A 481 -17.11 23.39 -44.40
N LEU A 482 -18.19 23.09 -45.13
CA LEU A 482 -18.57 23.81 -46.36
C LEU A 482 -18.76 25.31 -46.08
N ARG A 483 -19.50 25.65 -45.01
CA ARG A 483 -19.70 27.05 -44.58
C ARG A 483 -18.40 27.74 -44.12
N GLN A 484 -17.40 26.95 -43.70
CA GLN A 484 -16.05 27.41 -43.33
C GLN A 484 -15.06 27.39 -44.51
N ARG A 485 -15.52 27.07 -45.74
CA ARG A 485 -14.68 26.93 -46.95
C ARG A 485 -13.52 25.94 -46.85
N ASN A 486 -13.60 25.00 -45.92
CA ASN A 486 -12.57 23.99 -45.73
C ASN A 486 -12.84 22.76 -46.60
N ASN A 487 -12.43 22.82 -47.87
CA ASN A 487 -12.70 21.77 -48.86
C ASN A 487 -12.07 20.40 -48.49
N SER A 488 -10.87 20.38 -47.88
CA SER A 488 -10.23 19.12 -47.47
C SER A 488 -10.95 18.48 -46.29
N GLY A 489 -11.41 19.29 -45.32
CA GLY A 489 -12.23 18.82 -44.21
C GLY A 489 -13.60 18.28 -44.65
N VAL A 490 -14.20 18.89 -45.69
CA VAL A 490 -15.44 18.39 -46.30
C VAL A 490 -15.23 16.99 -46.86
N VAL A 491 -14.19 16.76 -47.66
CA VAL A 491 -13.89 15.44 -48.24
C VAL A 491 -13.66 14.39 -47.15
N SER A 492 -12.91 14.73 -46.10
CA SER A 492 -12.70 13.84 -44.95
C SER A 492 -14.02 13.46 -44.26
N SER A 493 -14.88 14.45 -43.99
CA SER A 493 -16.16 14.22 -43.30
C SER A 493 -17.15 13.43 -44.16
N LEU A 494 -17.11 13.59 -45.48
CA LEU A 494 -17.89 12.78 -46.43
C LEU A 494 -17.37 11.34 -46.54
N ASN A 495 -16.05 11.13 -46.45
CA ASN A 495 -15.48 9.79 -46.33
C ASN A 495 -15.88 9.11 -45.01
N ASP A 496 -15.87 9.84 -43.89
CA ASP A 496 -16.35 9.33 -42.60
C ASP A 496 -17.83 8.93 -42.66
N LEU A 497 -18.66 9.70 -43.38
CA LEU A 497 -20.06 9.38 -43.65
C LEU A 497 -20.22 8.08 -44.46
N LEU A 498 -19.39 7.86 -45.48
CA LEU A 498 -19.38 6.62 -46.27
C LEU A 498 -18.92 5.41 -45.46
N ALA A 499 -17.94 5.57 -44.55
CA ALA A 499 -17.53 4.50 -43.63
C ALA A 499 -18.68 4.10 -42.69
N CYS A 500 -19.43 5.07 -42.17
CA CYS A 500 -20.60 4.81 -41.32
C CYS A 500 -21.73 4.11 -42.09
N ASP A 501 -21.98 4.51 -43.35
CA ASP A 501 -23.00 3.89 -44.18
C ASP A 501 -22.64 2.46 -44.61
N LYS A 502 -21.35 2.16 -44.79
CA LYS A 502 -20.89 0.79 -45.04
C LYS A 502 -21.16 -0.12 -43.84
N ALA A 503 -21.01 0.40 -42.61
CA ALA A 503 -21.31 -0.35 -41.39
C ALA A 503 -22.82 -0.50 -41.13
N VAL A 504 -23.62 0.52 -41.45
CA VAL A 504 -25.09 0.50 -41.35
C VAL A 504 -25.69 1.17 -42.58
N PRO A 505 -26.11 0.40 -43.59
CA PRO A 505 -26.72 0.94 -44.79
C PRO A 505 -27.97 1.73 -44.45
N SER A 506 -27.95 3.01 -44.77
CA SER A 506 -28.99 3.97 -44.36
C SER A 506 -29.80 4.47 -45.57
N THR A 507 -31.01 4.95 -45.29
CA THR A 507 -31.86 5.66 -46.25
C THR A 507 -31.31 7.07 -46.49
N ALA A 508 -31.68 7.68 -47.61
CA ALA A 508 -31.28 9.04 -47.97
C ALA A 508 -31.46 10.03 -46.80
N LEU A 509 -30.45 10.86 -46.58
CA LEU A 509 -30.41 11.82 -45.48
C LEU A 509 -31.12 13.10 -45.91
N SER A 510 -32.15 13.51 -45.17
CA SER A 510 -32.88 14.75 -45.44
C SER A 510 -32.12 15.96 -44.89
N TRP A 511 -31.86 16.98 -45.73
CA TRP A 511 -31.30 18.27 -45.32
C TRP A 511 -32.20 19.43 -45.75
N GLU A 512 -32.28 20.48 -44.93
CA GLU A 512 -33.19 21.61 -45.15
C GLU A 512 -32.84 22.46 -46.39
N VAL A 513 -31.56 22.47 -46.82
CA VAL A 513 -31.07 23.28 -47.95
C VAL A 513 -30.44 22.38 -49.03
N PRO A 514 -31.18 22.02 -50.09
CA PRO A 514 -30.69 21.10 -51.12
C PRO A 514 -29.50 21.64 -51.93
N GLU A 515 -29.32 22.96 -52.00
CA GLU A 515 -28.17 23.61 -52.66
C GLU A 515 -26.84 23.29 -51.95
N GLU A 516 -26.82 23.23 -50.62
CA GLU A 516 -25.62 22.88 -49.85
C GLU A 516 -25.20 21.43 -50.12
N LEU A 517 -26.15 20.52 -50.35
CA LEU A 517 -25.86 19.12 -50.70
C LEU A 517 -25.24 19.01 -52.10
N ALA A 518 -25.71 19.82 -53.05
CA ALA A 518 -25.13 19.90 -54.39
C ALA A 518 -23.69 20.44 -54.36
N ASP A 519 -23.41 21.44 -53.51
CA ASP A 519 -22.06 21.98 -53.32
C ASP A 519 -21.11 20.98 -52.64
N LEU A 520 -21.59 20.21 -51.66
CA LEU A 520 -20.82 19.11 -51.07
C LEU A 520 -20.44 18.05 -52.10
N PHE A 521 -21.40 17.66 -52.95
CA PHE A 521 -21.17 16.67 -54.01
C PHE A 521 -20.19 17.19 -55.07
N LEU A 522 -20.25 18.47 -55.42
CA LEU A 522 -19.27 19.11 -56.31
C LEU A 522 -17.85 19.11 -55.73
N ILE A 523 -17.70 19.42 -54.44
CA ILE A 523 -16.37 19.42 -53.78
C ILE A 523 -15.81 18.00 -53.74
N TYR A 524 -16.65 17.00 -53.46
CA TYR A 524 -16.25 15.61 -53.47
C TYR A 524 -15.89 15.13 -54.89
N LEU A 525 -16.67 15.49 -55.91
CA LEU A 525 -16.40 15.17 -57.32
C LEU A 525 -15.04 15.73 -57.78
N LYS A 526 -14.69 16.96 -57.36
CA LYS A 526 -13.39 17.57 -57.66
C LYS A 526 -12.20 16.91 -56.96
N SER A 527 -12.44 16.07 -55.95
CA SER A 527 -11.39 15.31 -55.25
C SER A 527 -11.01 13.98 -55.92
N ASP A 528 -11.61 13.67 -57.07
CA ASP A 528 -11.41 12.45 -57.87
C ASP A 528 -11.61 11.13 -57.07
N PRO A 529 -12.80 10.90 -56.48
CA PRO A 529 -13.07 9.72 -55.66
C PRO A 529 -13.42 8.49 -56.53
N ALA A 530 -13.22 7.30 -55.98
CA ALA A 530 -13.59 6.05 -56.64
C ALA A 530 -15.07 6.04 -57.08
N PRO A 531 -15.40 5.48 -58.28
CA PRO A 531 -16.74 5.58 -58.86
C PRO A 531 -17.82 4.94 -57.98
N GLU A 532 -17.47 3.90 -57.22
CA GLU A 532 -18.36 3.23 -56.26
C GLU A 532 -18.74 4.16 -55.09
N LYS A 533 -17.76 4.89 -54.52
CA LYS A 533 -17.98 5.85 -53.43
C LYS A 533 -18.85 7.02 -53.90
N LEU A 534 -18.62 7.46 -55.14
CA LEU A 534 -19.35 8.57 -55.75
C LEU A 534 -20.83 8.23 -55.99
N ALA A 535 -21.11 7.04 -56.54
CA ALA A 535 -22.48 6.55 -56.73
C ALA A 535 -23.23 6.38 -55.40
N ARG A 536 -22.54 5.86 -54.36
CA ARG A 536 -23.14 5.69 -53.04
C ARG A 536 -23.41 7.03 -52.36
N LEU A 537 -22.49 7.99 -52.46
CA LEU A 537 -22.69 9.33 -51.91
C LEU A 537 -23.85 10.06 -52.61
N GLN A 538 -24.00 9.90 -53.92
CA GLN A 538 -25.12 10.46 -54.67
C GLN A 538 -26.47 9.97 -54.13
N TYR A 539 -26.59 8.68 -53.82
CA TYR A 539 -27.78 8.09 -53.21
C TYR A 539 -28.03 8.62 -51.79
N LEU A 540 -26.96 8.77 -50.98
CA LEU A 540 -27.09 9.23 -49.59
C LEU A 540 -27.50 10.70 -49.47
N LEU A 541 -27.07 11.55 -50.42
CA LEU A 541 -27.40 12.97 -50.47
C LEU A 541 -28.71 13.26 -51.25
N ASP A 542 -29.41 12.23 -51.73
CA ASP A 542 -30.64 12.33 -52.52
C ASP A 542 -30.53 13.24 -53.77
N ILE A 543 -29.39 13.18 -54.46
CA ILE A 543 -29.14 14.03 -55.63
C ILE A 543 -29.70 13.37 -56.88
N SER A 544 -30.69 14.02 -57.50
CA SER A 544 -31.29 13.54 -58.76
C SER A 544 -30.25 13.36 -59.87
N GLU A 545 -30.45 12.35 -60.72
CA GLU A 545 -29.54 12.04 -61.83
C GLU A 545 -29.34 13.23 -62.78
N SER A 546 -30.40 14.02 -63.00
CA SER A 546 -30.32 15.28 -63.77
C SER A 546 -29.47 16.36 -63.11
N THR A 547 -29.49 16.47 -61.78
CA THR A 547 -28.68 17.46 -61.05
C THR A 547 -27.21 17.05 -61.02
N ALA A 548 -26.94 15.76 -60.79
CA ALA A 548 -25.57 15.22 -60.80
C ALA A 548 -24.89 15.42 -62.17
N GLU A 549 -25.61 15.23 -63.27
CA GLU A 549 -25.07 15.42 -64.61
C GLU A 549 -24.79 16.90 -64.93
N ALA A 550 -25.70 17.81 -64.53
CA ALA A 550 -25.49 19.25 -64.67
C ALA A 550 -24.24 19.74 -63.90
N LEU A 551 -24.00 19.18 -62.72
CA LEU A 551 -22.85 19.51 -61.87
C LEU A 551 -21.53 18.95 -62.43
N ARG A 552 -21.54 17.80 -63.12
CA ARG A 552 -20.37 17.24 -63.84
C ARG A 552 -19.94 18.10 -65.02
N THR A 553 -20.88 18.75 -65.69
CA THR A 553 -20.60 19.64 -66.84
C THR A 553 -20.20 21.07 -66.47
N ARG A 554 -20.25 21.44 -65.17
CA ARG A 554 -20.00 22.82 -64.72
C ARG A 554 -18.51 23.09 -64.50
N ASP A 555 -17.82 23.49 -65.57
CA ASP A 555 -16.40 23.85 -65.55
C ASP A 555 -16.23 25.35 -65.20
N GLY A 556 -16.17 25.68 -63.90
CA GLY A 556 -16.00 27.05 -63.43
C GLY A 556 -15.57 27.18 -61.95
N PRO A 557 -14.94 28.30 -61.54
CA PRO A 557 -14.53 28.52 -60.16
C PRO A 557 -15.75 28.61 -59.23
N LEU A 558 -15.57 28.21 -57.97
CA LEU A 558 -16.61 28.33 -56.93
C LEU A 558 -17.09 29.80 -56.80
N PRO A 559 -18.34 30.06 -56.38
CA PRO A 559 -18.80 31.42 -56.14
C PRO A 559 -17.94 32.12 -55.08
N ASN A 560 -17.08 33.04 -55.53
CA ASN A 560 -16.29 33.91 -54.68
C ASN A 560 -17.24 34.88 -53.95
N GLY A 561 -17.56 34.59 -52.69
CA GLY A 561 -18.20 35.52 -51.78
C GLY A 561 -17.20 36.04 -50.75
N ALA A 562 -16.66 37.24 -50.96
CA ALA A 562 -15.77 37.94 -50.03
C ALA A 562 -14.40 37.29 -49.76
N GLU A 563 -13.39 38.14 -49.88
CA GLU A 563 -11.98 37.95 -49.61
C GLU A 563 -11.75 37.49 -48.15
N GLU A 564 -10.93 36.45 -47.95
CA GLU A 564 -10.30 36.18 -46.66
C GLU A 564 -8.81 36.48 -46.79
N GLU A 565 -8.37 37.53 -46.11
CA GLU A 565 -6.99 37.70 -45.70
C GLU A 565 -6.64 36.62 -44.66
N GLU A 566 -5.54 35.95 -44.95
CA GLU A 566 -4.84 34.97 -44.12
C GLU A 566 -4.47 35.56 -42.74
N PHE A 567 -5.23 35.21 -41.69
CA PHE A 567 -5.00 35.69 -40.33
C PHE A 567 -4.17 34.73 -39.49
N LEU A 568 -2.86 35.00 -39.39
CA LEU A 568 -2.04 34.76 -38.20
C LEU A 568 -1.12 35.99 -38.03
N PRO A 569 -0.95 36.55 -36.80
CA PRO A 569 -0.33 35.79 -35.71
C PRO A 569 -0.96 35.97 -34.30
N ARG A 570 -1.07 34.83 -33.61
CA ARG A 570 -0.66 34.56 -32.20
C ARG A 570 -1.18 35.37 -30.99
N SER A 571 -2.04 36.40 -31.08
CA SER A 571 -2.56 37.06 -29.85
C SER A 571 -4.05 36.79 -29.50
N ILE A 572 -4.84 36.15 -30.37
CA ILE A 572 -6.32 36.16 -30.27
C ILE A 572 -6.93 34.84 -29.72
N ALA A 573 -6.18 34.04 -28.94
CA ALA A 573 -6.79 32.93 -28.19
C ALA A 573 -7.67 33.42 -27.02
N TRP A 574 -7.48 34.67 -26.59
CA TRP A 574 -8.04 35.22 -25.35
C TRP A 574 -9.41 35.88 -25.55
N ALA A 575 -9.65 36.52 -26.70
CA ALA A 575 -10.96 37.16 -27.00
C ALA A 575 -12.09 36.13 -27.23
N ARG A 576 -11.77 34.90 -27.66
CA ARG A 576 -12.76 33.82 -27.81
C ARG A 576 -13.29 33.32 -26.46
N HIS A 577 -12.51 33.44 -25.38
CA HIS A 577 -12.92 32.97 -24.05
C HIS A 577 -13.85 33.97 -23.34
N TYR A 578 -13.67 35.27 -23.53
CA TYR A 578 -14.50 36.31 -22.89
C TYR A 578 -15.94 36.36 -23.47
N PHE A 579 -16.08 36.19 -24.79
CA PHE A 579 -17.39 36.15 -25.46
C PHE A 579 -18.21 34.90 -25.11
N VAL A 580 -17.54 33.83 -24.67
CA VAL A 580 -18.14 32.55 -24.33
C VAL A 580 -18.82 32.57 -22.96
N CYS A 581 -18.40 33.44 -22.04
CA CYS A 581 -19.08 33.62 -20.74
C CYS A 581 -20.45 34.33 -20.88
N ILE A 582 -20.55 35.34 -21.75
CA ILE A 582 -21.81 36.08 -21.98
C ILE A 582 -22.80 35.23 -22.81
N SER A 583 -22.32 34.50 -23.82
CA SER A 583 -23.17 33.61 -24.63
C SER A 583 -23.70 32.37 -23.88
N THR A 584 -23.02 31.92 -22.81
CA THR A 584 -23.49 30.77 -22.02
C THR A 584 -24.58 31.18 -21.02
N ILE A 585 -24.58 32.43 -20.56
CA ILE A 585 -25.71 33.01 -19.85
C ILE A 585 -26.91 33.21 -20.79
N ALA A 586 -26.66 33.55 -22.07
CA ALA A 586 -27.70 33.65 -23.10
C ALA A 586 -28.30 32.28 -23.51
N SER A 587 -27.49 31.22 -23.58
CA SER A 587 -27.96 29.85 -23.87
C SER A 587 -28.85 29.28 -22.76
N LEU A 588 -28.59 29.61 -21.50
CA LEU A 588 -29.46 29.26 -20.36
C LEU A 588 -30.82 29.99 -20.38
N THR A 589 -30.92 31.11 -21.11
CA THR A 589 -32.21 31.80 -21.34
C THR A 589 -32.99 31.26 -22.55
N SER A 590 -32.32 30.69 -23.56
CA SER A 590 -32.99 30.13 -24.75
C SER A 590 -33.66 28.77 -24.46
N THR A 591 -33.11 27.98 -23.52
CA THR A 591 -33.70 26.69 -23.08
C THR A 591 -35.03 26.82 -22.32
N LYS A 592 -35.51 28.04 -22.05
CA LYS A 592 -36.84 28.27 -21.46
C LYS A 592 -38.01 28.14 -22.44
N ARG A 593 -37.80 28.01 -23.75
CA ARG A 593 -38.91 27.99 -24.72
C ARG A 593 -39.50 26.62 -25.06
N THR A 594 -38.84 25.51 -24.72
CA THR A 594 -39.36 24.15 -25.01
C THR A 594 -40.07 23.48 -23.83
N MET A 595 -40.11 24.08 -22.64
CA MET A 595 -40.76 23.49 -21.47
C MET A 595 -41.92 24.38 -20.99
N LYS A 596 -43.04 24.30 -21.70
CA LYS A 596 -44.33 24.80 -21.23
C LYS A 596 -44.86 23.78 -20.21
N GLY A 597 -44.43 23.85 -18.95
CA GLY A 597 -44.92 22.92 -17.91
C GLY A 597 -44.13 22.94 -16.59
N ASN A 598 -44.76 23.51 -15.56
CA ASN A 598 -44.71 23.24 -14.12
C ASN A 598 -43.49 22.62 -13.37
N ASN A 599 -42.24 22.73 -13.82
CA ASN A 599 -41.09 22.19 -13.07
C ASN A 599 -40.09 23.23 -12.51
N ASN A 600 -40.59 24.35 -11.96
CA ASN A 600 -39.75 25.31 -11.23
C ASN A 600 -39.00 24.70 -10.02
N LYS A 601 -39.45 23.53 -9.50
CA LYS A 601 -38.80 22.84 -8.38
C LYS A 601 -37.54 22.04 -8.79
N GLU A 602 -37.47 21.52 -10.02
CA GLU A 602 -36.34 20.73 -10.50
C GLU A 602 -35.11 21.58 -10.82
N LEU A 603 -35.33 22.74 -11.44
CA LEU A 603 -34.25 23.71 -11.73
C LEU A 603 -33.65 24.28 -10.44
N LEU A 604 -34.49 24.56 -9.44
CA LEU A 604 -34.06 24.99 -8.10
C LEU A 604 -33.26 23.90 -7.37
N ASN A 605 -33.62 22.63 -7.59
CA ASN A 605 -32.90 21.48 -7.04
C ASN A 605 -31.56 21.22 -7.75
N LEU A 606 -31.45 21.46 -9.06
CA LEU A 606 -30.18 21.42 -9.80
C LEU A 606 -29.22 22.53 -9.37
N GLN A 607 -29.74 23.75 -9.15
CA GLN A 607 -28.97 24.85 -8.54
C GLN A 607 -28.55 24.53 -7.09
N ARG A 608 -29.43 23.92 -6.28
CA ARG A 608 -29.09 23.43 -4.92
C ARG A 608 -28.16 22.23 -4.88
N LYS A 609 -28.04 21.43 -5.94
CA LYS A 609 -27.09 20.30 -6.03
C LYS A 609 -25.68 20.77 -6.42
N ASN A 610 -25.55 21.72 -7.35
CA ASN A 610 -24.27 22.37 -7.69
C ASN A 610 -23.69 23.19 -6.52
N ARG A 611 -24.55 23.73 -5.64
CA ARG A 611 -24.21 24.40 -4.37
C ARG A 611 -23.31 23.58 -3.45
N THR A 612 -23.55 22.27 -3.35
CA THR A 612 -22.81 21.38 -2.43
C THR A 612 -21.36 21.14 -2.85
N ARG A 613 -21.00 21.47 -4.10
CA ARG A 613 -19.70 21.09 -4.70
C ARG A 613 -18.71 22.26 -4.86
N LEU A 614 -19.15 23.54 -4.82
CA LEU A 614 -18.29 24.71 -5.15
C LEU A 614 -18.31 25.91 -4.17
N GLY A 615 -19.16 25.93 -3.14
CA GLY A 615 -19.02 26.85 -1.98
C GLY A 615 -19.42 28.34 -2.12
N GLY A 616 -19.71 28.85 -3.32
CA GLY A 616 -19.94 30.30 -3.55
C GLY A 616 -21.36 30.85 -3.30
N PRO A 617 -21.53 32.20 -3.36
CA PRO A 617 -22.80 32.88 -3.09
C PRO A 617 -23.81 32.78 -4.24
N THR A 618 -25.07 33.09 -3.96
CA THR A 618 -26.17 33.10 -4.94
C THR A 618 -26.74 34.50 -5.14
N TRP A 619 -27.11 34.85 -6.37
CA TRP A 619 -27.82 36.09 -6.70
C TRP A 619 -28.90 35.84 -7.77
N THR A 620 -29.88 36.73 -7.82
CA THR A 620 -30.97 36.66 -8.81
C THR A 620 -30.47 37.15 -10.17
N VAL A 621 -30.50 36.27 -11.18
CA VAL A 621 -30.09 36.61 -12.55
C VAL A 621 -31.24 37.29 -13.30
N GLN A 622 -30.99 38.49 -13.81
CA GLN A 622 -31.93 39.22 -14.67
C GLN A 622 -31.93 38.66 -16.10
N LEU A 623 -33.12 38.31 -16.60
CA LEU A 623 -33.36 37.69 -17.91
C LEU A 623 -34.01 38.70 -18.87
N GLY A 624 -34.14 38.34 -20.16
CA GLY A 624 -34.81 39.18 -21.17
C GLY A 624 -33.88 39.87 -22.18
N LYS A 625 -32.59 39.51 -22.16
CA LYS A 625 -31.58 39.98 -23.11
C LYS A 625 -31.75 39.31 -24.47
N ARG A 626 -31.39 40.03 -25.53
CA ARG A 626 -31.44 39.56 -26.93
C ARG A 626 -30.03 39.55 -27.53
N ASP A 627 -29.85 38.76 -28.58
CA ASP A 627 -28.56 38.57 -29.25
C ASP A 627 -28.26 39.71 -30.23
N SER A 628 -26.99 40.11 -30.33
CA SER A 628 -26.52 41.10 -31.30
C SER A 628 -26.55 40.55 -32.74
N THR A 629 -26.37 41.43 -33.71
CA THR A 629 -26.10 41.09 -35.13
C THR A 629 -24.69 41.49 -35.56
N THR A 630 -23.89 42.02 -34.64
CA THR A 630 -22.52 42.49 -34.89
C THR A 630 -21.60 42.05 -33.77
N ALA A 631 -20.29 42.07 -34.04
CA ALA A 631 -19.21 41.87 -33.07
C ALA A 631 -18.13 42.94 -33.31
N SER A 632 -17.37 43.28 -32.26
CA SER A 632 -16.30 44.30 -32.35
C SER A 632 -15.00 43.75 -31.78
N LEU A 633 -14.02 43.50 -32.66
CA LEU A 633 -12.69 43.05 -32.29
C LEU A 633 -11.90 44.15 -31.60
N SER A 634 -12.00 45.39 -32.09
CA SER A 634 -11.34 46.55 -31.49
C SER A 634 -11.80 46.76 -30.06
N ALA A 635 -13.13 46.70 -29.81
CA ALA A 635 -13.67 46.78 -28.45
C ALA A 635 -13.19 45.62 -27.57
N ALA A 636 -13.09 44.40 -28.10
CA ALA A 636 -12.55 43.29 -27.31
C ALA A 636 -11.09 43.50 -26.89
N ASN A 637 -10.27 44.12 -27.76
CA ASN A 637 -8.87 44.40 -27.45
C ASN A 637 -8.69 45.61 -26.52
N SER A 638 -9.58 46.61 -26.58
CA SER A 638 -9.49 47.82 -25.75
C SER A 638 -10.19 47.68 -24.39
N ASP A 639 -11.29 46.93 -24.33
CA ASP A 639 -12.20 46.94 -23.19
C ASP A 639 -11.95 45.79 -22.20
N LEU A 640 -11.13 44.82 -22.57
CA LEU A 640 -10.78 43.68 -21.71
C LEU A 640 -9.47 43.95 -20.98
N PRO A 641 -9.41 43.72 -19.65
CA PRO A 641 -8.18 43.91 -18.90
C PRO A 641 -7.14 42.84 -19.27
N SER A 642 -5.88 43.26 -19.37
CA SER A 642 -4.73 42.38 -19.59
C SER A 642 -4.16 41.88 -18.26
N PHE A 643 -3.58 40.68 -18.26
CA PHE A 643 -2.91 40.09 -17.09
C PHE A 643 -1.63 40.84 -16.68
N THR A 644 -1.11 41.73 -17.53
CA THR A 644 0.09 42.55 -17.32
C THR A 644 -0.21 43.99 -16.89
N GLN A 645 -1.48 44.36 -16.67
CA GLN A 645 -1.85 45.74 -16.34
C GLN A 645 -1.59 46.10 -14.88
N ASP A 646 -1.13 47.33 -14.67
CA ASP A 646 -1.02 47.95 -13.35
C ASP A 646 -2.40 48.41 -12.82
N LEU A 647 -2.46 48.69 -11.52
CA LEU A 647 -3.70 49.11 -10.84
C LEU A 647 -4.41 50.32 -11.50
N PRO A 648 -3.72 51.38 -11.96
CA PRO A 648 -4.38 52.51 -12.62
C PRO A 648 -5.04 52.13 -13.94
N ASP A 649 -4.41 51.25 -14.73
CA ASP A 649 -4.96 50.80 -16.01
C ASP A 649 -6.18 49.90 -15.79
N LEU A 650 -6.10 48.98 -14.83
CA LEU A 650 -7.26 48.17 -14.41
C LEU A 650 -8.42 49.06 -13.96
N THR A 651 -8.13 50.07 -13.13
CA THR A 651 -9.15 51.02 -12.65
C THR A 651 -9.79 51.78 -13.81
N SER A 652 -9.00 52.23 -14.78
CA SER A 652 -9.49 52.94 -15.97
C SER A 652 -10.43 52.07 -16.80
N VAL A 653 -10.05 50.82 -17.08
CA VAL A 653 -10.87 49.87 -17.85
C VAL A 653 -12.21 49.61 -17.15
N PHE A 654 -12.21 49.35 -15.83
CA PHE A 654 -13.45 49.10 -15.09
C PHE A 654 -14.33 50.34 -14.94
N THR A 655 -13.72 51.51 -14.72
CA THR A 655 -14.44 52.79 -14.64
C THR A 655 -15.10 53.14 -15.98
N SER A 656 -14.46 52.81 -17.11
CA SER A 656 -15.05 53.00 -18.45
C SER A 656 -16.34 52.19 -18.66
N LYS A 657 -16.52 51.11 -17.89
CA LYS A 657 -17.74 50.27 -17.87
C LYS A 657 -18.68 50.61 -16.71
N GLY A 658 -18.40 51.69 -15.99
CA GLY A 658 -19.23 52.18 -14.90
C GLY A 658 -19.09 51.41 -13.59
N PHE A 659 -18.02 50.63 -13.41
CA PHE A 659 -17.71 49.97 -12.13
C PHE A 659 -16.87 50.86 -11.23
N THR A 660 -17.08 50.75 -9.92
CA THR A 660 -16.19 51.38 -8.93
C THR A 660 -14.93 50.53 -8.71
N VAL A 661 -13.93 51.12 -8.06
CA VAL A 661 -12.70 50.40 -7.65
C VAL A 661 -13.06 49.23 -6.74
N GLU A 662 -14.06 49.40 -5.87
CA GLU A 662 -14.51 48.33 -4.98
C GLU A 662 -15.11 47.15 -5.72
N GLU A 663 -15.95 47.44 -6.72
CA GLU A 663 -16.55 46.41 -7.58
C GLU A 663 -15.49 45.71 -8.44
N MET A 664 -14.45 46.42 -8.89
CA MET A 664 -13.31 45.83 -9.59
C MET A 664 -12.56 44.83 -8.71
N VAL A 665 -12.27 45.17 -7.46
CA VAL A 665 -11.60 44.27 -6.50
C VAL A 665 -12.46 43.04 -6.22
N ALA A 666 -13.78 43.21 -6.08
CA ALA A 666 -14.71 42.10 -5.89
C ALA A 666 -14.79 41.18 -7.12
N LEU A 667 -14.87 41.74 -8.34
CA LEU A 667 -14.94 40.96 -9.59
C LEU A 667 -13.63 40.25 -9.91
N SER A 668 -12.49 40.82 -9.52
CA SER A 668 -11.17 40.18 -9.66
C SER A 668 -11.10 38.84 -8.91
N GLY A 669 -11.82 38.71 -7.79
CA GLY A 669 -11.93 37.44 -7.04
C GLY A 669 -12.72 36.34 -7.74
N CYS A 670 -13.44 36.64 -8.83
CA CYS A 670 -14.18 35.65 -9.63
C CYS A 670 -13.85 35.68 -11.11
N LEU A 671 -12.82 36.43 -11.53
CA LEU A 671 -12.59 36.69 -12.95
C LEU A 671 -12.12 35.48 -13.77
N ARG A 672 -12.42 34.26 -13.35
CA ARG A 672 -12.80 33.15 -14.24
C ARG A 672 -13.92 32.32 -13.56
N LYS A 673 -15.05 32.06 -14.26
CA LYS A 673 -16.02 30.93 -14.10
C LYS A 673 -16.39 30.42 -15.50
N LYS A 674 -16.25 29.13 -15.79
CA LYS A 674 -17.16 28.44 -16.75
C LYS A 674 -17.33 26.96 -16.44
N HIS A 675 -18.58 26.49 -16.51
CA HIS A 675 -19.00 25.09 -16.58
C HIS A 675 -19.94 24.94 -17.79
N PHE A 676 -19.58 24.12 -18.78
CA PHE A 676 -20.47 23.27 -19.59
C PHE A 676 -19.60 22.28 -20.39
N SER A 677 -19.38 21.08 -19.81
CA SER A 677 -19.09 19.73 -20.39
C SER A 677 -18.28 19.52 -21.69
N HIS A 678 -17.55 20.51 -22.21
CA HIS A 678 -16.50 20.31 -23.22
C HIS A 678 -15.55 21.51 -23.32
N MET A 679 -15.07 22.03 -22.18
CA MET A 679 -13.92 22.93 -22.13
C MET A 679 -13.57 23.24 -20.67
N GLN A 680 -12.27 23.21 -20.41
CA GLN A 680 -11.58 23.31 -19.11
C GLN A 680 -12.12 24.46 -18.25
N GLU A 681 -12.57 24.09 -17.05
CA GLU A 681 -13.30 24.89 -16.06
C GLU A 681 -12.36 25.91 -15.42
N HIS A 682 -12.78 27.16 -15.20
CA HIS A 682 -11.98 28.12 -14.42
C HIS A 682 -12.81 28.87 -13.40
N THR A 683 -12.71 28.57 -12.10
CA THR A 683 -12.87 29.39 -10.86
C THR A 683 -12.09 28.78 -9.66
N ILE A 684 -11.59 27.53 -9.61
CA ILE A 684 -11.31 26.45 -10.60
C ILE A 684 -10.29 26.85 -11.68
N GLY A 685 -9.61 27.98 -11.56
CA GLY A 685 -8.83 28.55 -12.66
C GLY A 685 -7.44 27.96 -12.84
N GLN A 686 -7.02 27.57 -14.04
CA GLN A 686 -5.63 27.47 -14.43
C GLN A 686 -5.25 28.68 -15.29
N ALA A 687 -3.99 29.06 -15.26
CA ALA A 687 -3.40 30.00 -16.17
C ALA A 687 -2.28 29.30 -16.94
N ARG A 688 -2.12 29.69 -18.20
CA ARG A 688 -1.00 29.25 -19.03
C ARG A 688 0.27 29.95 -18.60
N CYS A 689 1.40 29.24 -18.63
CA CYS A 689 2.72 29.74 -18.26
C CYS A 689 3.04 31.08 -18.91
N ILE A 690 2.69 31.26 -20.19
CA ILE A 690 2.90 32.53 -20.91
C ILE A 690 2.30 33.77 -20.24
N THR A 691 1.28 33.61 -19.39
CA THR A 691 0.61 34.74 -18.72
C THR A 691 1.22 35.18 -17.40
N PHE A 692 2.10 34.37 -16.80
CA PHE A 692 2.73 34.71 -15.53
C PHE A 692 4.24 34.49 -15.54
N ARG A 693 4.82 34.03 -16.66
CA ARG A 693 6.26 33.80 -16.82
C ARG A 693 7.06 35.05 -16.47
N ASP A 694 6.73 36.18 -17.07
CA ASP A 694 7.47 37.43 -16.83
C ASP A 694 7.46 37.80 -15.36
N ARG A 695 6.33 37.58 -14.68
CA ARG A 695 6.19 37.81 -13.25
C ARG A 695 7.08 36.91 -12.40
N ILE A 696 7.06 35.59 -12.61
CA ILE A 696 7.84 34.66 -11.77
C ILE A 696 9.36 34.81 -11.96
N TYR A 697 9.81 35.39 -13.08
CA TYR A 697 11.23 35.58 -13.37
C TYR A 697 11.72 37.00 -13.06
N ASN A 698 10.92 38.05 -13.32
CA ASN A 698 11.39 39.43 -13.32
C ASN A 698 10.80 40.32 -12.21
N GLU A 699 9.72 39.90 -11.54
CA GLU A 699 9.10 40.70 -10.47
C GLU A 699 9.63 40.34 -9.08
N THR A 700 9.67 41.36 -8.21
CA THR A 700 10.07 41.23 -6.79
C THR A 700 8.87 41.13 -5.84
N SER A 701 7.67 41.47 -6.31
CA SER A 701 6.41 41.44 -5.55
C SER A 701 5.78 40.04 -5.47
N ILE A 702 6.61 38.98 -5.48
CA ILE A 702 6.18 37.58 -5.40
C ILE A 702 6.96 36.86 -4.30
N SER A 703 6.29 35.99 -3.55
CA SER A 703 6.96 35.11 -2.59
C SER A 703 7.99 34.23 -3.28
N SER A 704 9.24 34.26 -2.81
CA SER A 704 10.37 33.52 -3.44
C SER A 704 10.14 32.01 -3.49
N THR A 705 9.51 31.45 -2.46
CA THR A 705 9.15 30.02 -2.39
C THR A 705 8.05 29.69 -3.40
N PHE A 706 7.05 30.56 -3.54
CA PHE A 706 5.98 30.39 -4.53
C PHE A 706 6.50 30.50 -5.97
N ALA A 707 7.31 31.52 -6.26
CA ALA A 707 7.95 31.68 -7.56
C ALA A 707 8.78 30.45 -7.95
N THR A 708 9.58 29.92 -7.01
CA THR A 708 10.39 28.72 -7.23
C THR A 708 9.54 27.49 -7.54
N SER A 709 8.41 27.33 -6.83
CA SER A 709 7.47 26.22 -7.10
C SER A 709 6.88 26.29 -8.52
N LEU A 710 6.56 27.49 -9.01
CA LEU A 710 6.00 27.70 -10.34
C LEU A 710 7.02 27.51 -11.47
N LYS A 711 8.30 27.87 -11.25
CA LYS A 711 9.37 27.72 -12.25
C LYS A 711 9.60 26.27 -12.68
N SER A 712 9.29 25.30 -11.82
CA SER A 712 9.37 23.87 -12.18
C SER A 712 8.40 23.47 -13.30
N ASN A 713 7.23 24.10 -13.34
CA ASN A 713 6.17 23.84 -14.33
C ASN A 713 6.09 24.94 -15.40
N CYS A 714 6.82 26.05 -15.24
CA CYS A 714 6.84 27.17 -16.17
C CYS A 714 8.30 27.61 -16.41
N PRO A 715 9.00 26.95 -17.37
CA PRO A 715 10.38 27.28 -17.71
C PRO A 715 10.54 28.70 -18.27
N SER A 716 11.78 29.23 -18.24
CA SER A 716 12.12 30.57 -18.71
C SER A 716 11.99 30.74 -20.23
N SER A 717 12.10 29.64 -20.96
CA SER A 717 11.85 29.52 -22.39
C SER A 717 11.09 28.21 -22.63
N ASP A 718 10.10 28.24 -23.52
CA ASP A 718 9.17 27.13 -23.83
C ASP A 718 8.13 26.81 -22.72
N GLY A 719 7.27 25.83 -23.01
CA GLY A 719 6.21 25.39 -22.09
C GLY A 719 5.05 26.38 -21.94
N ASP A 720 4.77 27.21 -22.95
CA ASP A 720 3.76 28.27 -22.89
C ASP A 720 2.38 27.79 -22.44
N ASP A 721 1.99 26.58 -22.84
CA ASP A 721 0.68 26.00 -22.53
C ASP A 721 0.63 25.23 -21.20
N ASN A 722 1.73 25.18 -20.44
CA ASN A 722 1.73 24.56 -19.11
C ASN A 722 0.79 25.32 -18.17
N LEU A 723 0.01 24.56 -17.40
CA LEU A 723 -1.10 25.09 -16.61
C LEU A 723 -0.76 25.12 -15.12
N SER A 724 -0.98 26.28 -14.48
CA SER A 724 -0.83 26.46 -13.03
C SER A 724 -2.11 27.06 -12.43
N PRO A 725 -2.52 26.65 -11.22
CA PRO A 725 -3.75 27.14 -10.60
C PRO A 725 -3.65 28.63 -10.24
N LEU A 726 -4.69 29.41 -10.53
CA LEU A 726 -4.80 30.83 -10.16
C LEU A 726 -4.89 31.03 -8.64
N ASP A 727 -5.50 30.08 -7.93
CA ASP A 727 -5.51 30.02 -6.47
C ASP A 727 -4.65 28.84 -6.01
N ALA A 728 -3.55 29.15 -5.31
CA ALA A 728 -2.62 28.14 -4.80
C ALA A 728 -3.14 27.38 -3.56
N SER A 729 -4.11 27.95 -2.84
CA SER A 729 -4.63 27.41 -1.58
C SER A 729 -5.82 26.49 -1.82
N THR A 730 -6.79 26.94 -2.62
CA THR A 730 -8.04 26.22 -2.88
C THR A 730 -8.40 26.26 -4.36
N PRO A 731 -7.68 25.52 -5.22
CA PRO A 731 -7.82 25.64 -6.66
C PRO A 731 -9.24 25.43 -7.19
N VAL A 732 -10.07 24.64 -6.48
CA VAL A 732 -11.40 24.20 -6.95
C VAL A 732 -12.58 24.73 -6.13
N VAL A 733 -12.35 25.55 -5.10
CA VAL A 733 -13.38 26.05 -4.19
C VAL A 733 -13.54 27.55 -4.38
N PHE A 734 -14.77 28.03 -4.49
CA PHE A 734 -15.02 29.47 -4.49
C PHE A 734 -15.09 29.97 -3.06
N ASP A 735 -14.00 30.58 -2.58
CA ASP A 735 -13.90 31.17 -1.26
C ASP A 735 -13.06 32.46 -1.28
N ASN A 736 -12.65 32.94 -0.10
CA ASN A 736 -11.84 34.15 0.03
C ASN A 736 -10.32 33.88 0.08
N ALA A 737 -9.86 32.66 -0.22
CA ALA A 737 -8.44 32.30 -0.21
C ALA A 737 -7.64 33.06 -1.27
N TYR A 738 -8.26 33.44 -2.40
CA TYR A 738 -7.68 34.38 -3.36
C TYR A 738 -7.09 35.61 -2.66
N TYR A 739 -7.87 36.30 -1.83
CA TYR A 739 -7.40 37.50 -1.12
C TYR A 739 -6.36 37.18 -0.05
N LYS A 740 -6.44 36.00 0.60
CA LYS A 740 -5.38 35.53 1.52
C LYS A 740 -4.07 35.27 0.79
N ASN A 741 -4.11 34.80 -0.46
CA ASN A 741 -2.91 34.62 -1.27
C ASN A 741 -2.27 35.96 -1.61
N LEU A 742 -3.07 36.98 -1.96
CA LEU A 742 -2.56 38.33 -2.24
C LEU A 742 -1.79 38.93 -1.06
N LEU A 743 -2.31 38.76 0.17
CA LEU A 743 -1.62 39.19 1.40
C LEU A 743 -0.25 38.52 1.60
N ASN A 744 -0.09 37.30 1.09
CA ASN A 744 1.14 36.51 1.20
C ASN A 744 2.05 36.66 -0.04
N SER A 745 1.78 37.63 -0.92
CA SER A 745 2.48 37.81 -2.19
C SER A 745 2.43 36.56 -3.10
N LYS A 746 1.31 35.84 -3.05
CA LYS A 746 1.03 34.61 -3.82
C LYS A 746 -0.06 34.80 -4.88
N GLY A 747 -0.36 36.03 -5.30
CA GLY A 747 -1.12 36.23 -6.55
C GLY A 747 -0.37 35.59 -7.72
N LEU A 748 -1.06 34.98 -8.69
CA LEU A 748 -0.38 34.32 -9.82
C LEU A 748 -0.02 35.32 -10.90
N LEU A 749 -1.01 36.10 -11.36
CA LEU A 749 -0.84 37.10 -12.41
C LEU A 749 -0.31 38.42 -11.84
N HIS A 750 0.30 39.24 -12.70
CA HIS A 750 0.73 40.59 -12.34
C HIS A 750 -0.47 41.43 -11.89
N SER A 751 -1.53 41.45 -12.69
CA SER A 751 -2.79 42.15 -12.38
C SER A 751 -3.40 41.77 -11.02
N ASP A 752 -3.23 40.51 -10.58
CA ASP A 752 -3.77 40.04 -9.30
C ASP A 752 -3.02 40.68 -8.14
N GLN A 753 -1.69 40.66 -8.20
CA GLN A 753 -0.85 41.18 -7.11
C GLN A 753 -0.90 42.71 -7.04
N GLN A 754 -1.22 43.39 -8.13
CA GLN A 754 -1.42 44.85 -8.14
C GLN A 754 -2.59 45.31 -7.28
N LEU A 755 -3.55 44.43 -6.95
CA LEU A 755 -4.61 44.73 -5.98
C LEU A 755 -4.07 44.87 -4.54
N PHE A 756 -2.88 44.31 -4.27
CA PHE A 756 -2.22 44.35 -2.96
C PHE A 756 -0.71 44.63 -3.11
N SER A 757 -0.39 45.83 -3.61
CA SER A 757 0.99 46.31 -3.84
C SER A 757 1.30 47.65 -3.14
N GLY A 758 0.47 48.08 -2.18
CA GLY A 758 0.63 49.37 -1.47
C GLY A 758 -0.30 50.48 -1.95
N GLY A 759 -1.30 50.15 -2.77
CA GLY A 759 -2.25 51.08 -3.36
C GLY A 759 -3.56 51.24 -2.57
N SER A 760 -4.52 51.93 -3.18
CA SER A 760 -5.85 52.26 -2.59
C SER A 760 -6.74 51.04 -2.33
N THR A 761 -6.46 49.90 -2.96
CA THR A 761 -7.25 48.65 -2.85
C THR A 761 -6.86 47.76 -1.66
N ASN A 762 -5.75 48.07 -0.98
CA ASN A 762 -5.19 47.23 0.09
C ASN A 762 -6.17 46.99 1.25
N SER A 763 -6.90 48.03 1.68
CA SER A 763 -7.86 47.95 2.80
C SER A 763 -9.01 46.98 2.49
N GLN A 764 -9.47 46.98 1.25
CA GLN A 764 -10.56 46.13 0.79
C GLN A 764 -10.10 44.68 0.62
N VAL A 765 -8.91 44.44 0.05
CA VAL A 765 -8.30 43.09 -0.02
C VAL A 765 -8.14 42.50 1.38
N THR A 766 -7.69 43.31 2.34
CA THR A 766 -7.59 42.91 3.76
C THR A 766 -8.96 42.55 4.34
N THR A 767 -9.99 43.35 4.04
CA THR A 767 -11.37 43.10 4.49
C THR A 767 -11.91 41.78 3.91
N TYR A 768 -11.73 41.52 2.61
CA TYR A 768 -12.18 40.27 1.99
C TYR A 768 -11.41 39.05 2.47
N SER A 769 -10.12 39.18 2.74
CA SER A 769 -9.30 38.08 3.30
C SER A 769 -9.79 37.61 4.68
N THR A 770 -10.37 38.51 5.48
CA THR A 770 -10.86 38.24 6.84
C THR A 770 -12.36 37.93 6.88
N SER A 771 -13.16 38.50 5.96
CA SER A 771 -14.60 38.31 5.88
C SER A 771 -15.04 37.79 4.52
N ALA A 772 -15.23 36.48 4.43
CA ALA A 772 -15.79 35.85 3.23
C ALA A 772 -17.22 36.33 2.93
N ALA A 773 -18.01 36.66 3.95
CA ALA A 773 -19.37 37.15 3.79
C ALA A 773 -19.43 38.55 3.13
N ALA A 774 -18.49 39.44 3.47
CA ALA A 774 -18.38 40.75 2.84
C ALA A 774 -18.03 40.58 1.35
N PHE A 775 -17.01 39.75 1.04
CA PHE A 775 -16.66 39.41 -0.34
C PHE A 775 -17.86 38.87 -1.12
N TYR A 776 -18.55 37.88 -0.57
CA TYR A 776 -19.69 37.24 -1.24
C TYR A 776 -20.84 38.20 -1.55
N THR A 777 -21.11 39.15 -0.65
CA THR A 777 -22.17 40.14 -0.81
C THR A 777 -21.84 41.12 -1.94
N ASP A 778 -20.64 41.70 -1.88
CA ASP A 778 -20.18 42.68 -2.87
C ASP A 778 -20.00 42.04 -4.24
N PHE A 779 -19.46 40.81 -4.26
CA PHE A 779 -19.32 40.02 -5.48
C PHE A 779 -20.66 39.75 -6.16
N ALA A 780 -21.67 39.31 -5.40
CA ALA A 780 -23.02 39.10 -5.91
C ALA A 780 -23.62 40.39 -6.50
N SER A 781 -23.44 41.53 -5.83
CA SER A 781 -23.88 42.84 -6.31
C SER A 781 -23.20 43.24 -7.63
N ALA A 782 -21.87 43.11 -7.68
CA ALA A 782 -21.09 43.45 -8.87
C ALA A 782 -21.42 42.54 -10.06
N MET A 783 -21.71 41.26 -9.84
CA MET A 783 -22.16 40.34 -10.90
C MET A 783 -23.52 40.69 -11.48
N VAL A 784 -24.46 41.17 -10.66
CA VAL A 784 -25.77 41.67 -11.14
C VAL A 784 -25.56 42.90 -12.02
N LYS A 785 -24.70 43.83 -11.59
CA LYS A 785 -24.35 45.03 -12.36
C LYS A 785 -23.66 44.69 -13.68
N MET A 786 -22.69 43.78 -13.67
CA MET A 786 -22.02 43.29 -14.87
C MET A 786 -22.97 42.59 -15.84
N GLY A 787 -23.95 41.87 -15.31
CA GLY A 787 -25.03 41.31 -16.11
C GLY A 787 -25.87 42.37 -16.84
N ASN A 788 -25.83 43.63 -16.44
CA ASN A 788 -26.64 44.73 -16.99
C ASN A 788 -25.84 45.72 -17.85
N LEU A 789 -24.64 45.35 -18.29
CA LEU A 789 -23.88 46.15 -19.24
C LEU A 789 -24.59 46.15 -20.61
N SER A 790 -25.13 47.30 -20.98
CA SER A 790 -25.71 47.62 -22.31
C SER A 790 -26.53 46.48 -22.96
N PRO A 791 -27.58 45.94 -22.31
CA PRO A 791 -28.34 44.83 -22.86
C PRO A 791 -29.25 45.27 -24.02
N LEU A 792 -29.35 44.43 -25.05
CA LEU A 792 -30.41 44.54 -26.04
C LEU A 792 -31.72 43.99 -25.45
N THR A 793 -32.78 44.79 -25.46
CA THR A 793 -34.09 44.47 -24.86
C THR A 793 -35.24 44.84 -25.81
N GLY A 794 -36.46 44.41 -25.48
CA GLY A 794 -37.65 44.69 -26.30
C GLY A 794 -37.59 43.98 -27.66
N THR A 795 -37.65 44.76 -28.74
CA THR A 795 -37.55 44.26 -30.13
C THR A 795 -36.16 44.41 -30.74
N SER A 796 -35.21 45.06 -30.05
CA SER A 796 -33.85 45.28 -30.54
C SER A 796 -33.02 43.98 -30.54
N GLY A 797 -32.31 43.70 -31.64
CA GLY A 797 -31.56 42.45 -31.81
C GLY A 797 -32.47 41.25 -32.13
N GLN A 798 -31.95 40.03 -31.96
CA GLN A 798 -32.63 38.79 -32.36
C GLN A 798 -32.54 37.70 -31.29
N ILE A 799 -33.26 36.59 -31.51
CA ILE A 799 -33.09 35.36 -30.74
C ILE A 799 -32.45 34.35 -31.69
N ARG A 800 -31.14 34.12 -31.57
CA ARG A 800 -30.42 33.23 -32.49
C ARG A 800 -30.86 31.78 -32.29
N THR A 801 -31.15 31.07 -33.37
CA THR A 801 -31.37 29.61 -33.36
C THR A 801 -30.04 28.88 -33.21
N ASN A 802 -28.96 29.47 -33.75
CA ASN A 802 -27.58 29.03 -33.58
C ASN A 802 -26.71 30.20 -33.09
N CYS A 803 -26.14 30.12 -31.88
CA CYS A 803 -25.37 31.23 -31.30
C CYS A 803 -24.14 31.65 -32.12
N ARG A 804 -23.60 30.76 -32.98
CA ARG A 804 -22.41 31.06 -33.81
C ARG A 804 -22.72 31.95 -35.00
N ASN A 805 -23.96 31.95 -35.47
CA ASN A 805 -24.37 32.66 -36.68
C ASN A 805 -25.50 33.66 -36.36
N ILE A 806 -25.63 34.66 -37.21
CA ILE A 806 -26.83 35.52 -37.26
C ILE A 806 -27.94 34.68 -37.92
N ASN A 807 -29.20 34.87 -37.52
CA ASN A 807 -30.33 34.16 -38.16
C ASN A 807 -30.53 34.57 -39.62
#